data_AF-A0A7X9U9S4-F1
#
_entry.id   AF-A0A7X9U9S4-F1
#
_cell.length_a   1.000
_cell.length_b   1.000
_cell.length_c   1.000
_cell.angle_alpha   90.00
_cell.angle_beta   90.00
_cell.angle_gamma   90.00
#
_symmetry.space_group_name_H-M   'P 1'
#
loop_
_entity.id
_entity.type
_entity.pdbx_description
1 polymer ?
#
loop_
_entity_poly.entity_id
_entity_poly.type
_entity_poly.pdbx_seq_one_letter_code
_entity_poly.pdbx_strand_id
1 'polypeptide(L)'
;MSVITNTGVRAFPSWEDLLNAAAEKLADDLKEDESTIVKLQVKTKKFHDAAKGAKEGLSGRSWHSFLNSKFDINFNELSEISKSLPHTIWQLSNRIVTLNYDKVLSWGHTQSANVCAFDNANGSKLAEFTRSDRNQDMLWHLHGRIEDPKHIVLTPNSYHRLYEEDAEEHYVAALQKFKELISNNTLLFIGCSLDDAELLDKLISENKLFEGNTGPHYALVLEADKQAIEQKLQGNNVELLTFSGFGQPLIDAVQQLVDCKGEQEHKQANQEVEESFEQAKEQPKQHDKISVYTASPLDKPIASSDIIAKLKKFKYPIYHQAFTECNLREADDYSILFLLAKKTSNGLLIEDDNACSEYMALNELQENLPLNAKLTVLITDKLLSEQELEKIGFPMLVLAFLDKQGKNLKVLDKLTHQLFKNPDIKHFIGKNDIQTVKVSKTLLESLNPENQQYWSCYQPELPRDINSSELQGFTGRLSDLADISQKLAKAANGQRLLTIKGSGGLGKTTIAKKVAFELAIRGHFDGGVYFIDCENIISPNQLEVHIGEAFNLRTAEDLFGYLAKHHDQRSRLIIFDNLESLLYLKHVTQSTDKQAIEQVKELLSRTLIYAKVLVTSRESINTDWEDILPFRQMESEEALSLFNHLTKNSYLSDENQDFARRKILEPLLNNNPLAIKLICDGMPKGKNLKELKQELEEDFFGKVKEEDLTLMFDDEVDANINRQESLYISILYSYQTLSESQKRTFESFSLFPDGIDLDSFKRLITESKKGDKHKQVGNYKKPLSDKDIAVLANKSLVEDHNGFYTLQSVIQRFSRFQFDQHSLEEDRLELFRQAFSYNQRLMGYIYELRNINKKALLIFASLFNNLLAAISYGTKKGVVRSDEEIEDYFFMVEQINGLSSTLNLATDFLATLDKLEVEDLKTEGNEKQVTLAWQLIRVHSIYFTGDFDNAYGQLKALIDNDSLMDMEGTVKKGSVLDCIIYHNARSLYTMEGEAFDRILHDIKFDIYNLHHLVGAIVQTAVNVEPLLGLVRPEPYYFEAQSYLAGIELHQIGEIIDELHDNEHIERITLTYIKSRNVNVDYDSIDKLVSVNPYTRGLKNLMYAFSCEYKLLVDESHNIEQEDEIIRYYQLALPDLSHIKFYYVQALYFYARFLQTINSQDFEIVYEKGLDLAKRHHYRYWQHCFLKLKRPALGSYKPEDYPLPGNPDISTLIEKQFKWIKKRYGTSLNPFNQERAGFKLLPS
;
A
#
# COMPACT_ATOMS: atom_id res chain seq x y z
N MET A 1 -22.73 -17.31 -38.60
CA MET A 1 -23.23 -18.67 -38.30
C MET A 1 -24.01 -19.21 -39.50
N SER A 2 -23.87 -20.49 -39.83
CA SER A 2 -24.59 -21.11 -40.96
C SER A 2 -26.01 -21.52 -40.54
N VAL A 3 -26.87 -20.54 -40.30
CA VAL A 3 -28.28 -20.77 -39.94
C VAL A 3 -29.05 -21.14 -41.20
N ILE A 4 -29.87 -22.19 -41.12
CA ILE A 4 -30.72 -22.65 -42.23
C ILE A 4 -32.21 -22.52 -41.90
N THR A 5 -33.00 -22.28 -42.94
CA THR A 5 -34.46 -22.32 -42.92
C THR A 5 -34.97 -23.76 -42.78
N ASN A 6 -36.26 -23.92 -42.46
CA ASN A 6 -36.94 -25.22 -42.44
C ASN A 6 -36.89 -25.97 -43.79
N THR A 7 -36.58 -25.27 -44.89
CA THR A 7 -36.40 -25.84 -46.23
C THR A 7 -34.93 -26.16 -46.57
N GLY A 8 -34.01 -26.04 -45.61
CA GLY A 8 -32.58 -26.37 -45.79
C GLY A 8 -31.75 -25.30 -46.53
N VAL A 9 -32.32 -24.12 -46.77
CA VAL A 9 -31.64 -23.00 -47.44
C VAL A 9 -30.98 -22.09 -46.40
N ARG A 10 -29.77 -21.60 -46.68
CA ARG A 10 -29.05 -20.63 -45.83
C ARG A 10 -29.90 -19.38 -45.61
N ALA A 11 -30.12 -19.01 -44.36
CA ALA A 11 -30.97 -17.89 -43.99
C ALA A 11 -30.32 -16.53 -44.30
N PHE A 12 -29.04 -16.37 -43.96
CA PHE A 12 -28.32 -15.09 -44.12
C PHE A 12 -27.32 -15.13 -45.29
N PRO A 13 -27.20 -14.07 -46.09
CA PRO A 13 -26.29 -14.03 -47.24
C PRO A 13 -24.82 -14.07 -46.81
N SER A 14 -23.94 -14.61 -47.67
CA SER A 14 -22.51 -14.31 -47.58
C SER A 14 -22.22 -12.87 -48.04
N TRP A 15 -20.99 -12.38 -47.85
CA TRP A 15 -20.55 -11.09 -48.40
C TRP A 15 -20.76 -11.00 -49.91
N GLU A 16 -20.43 -12.07 -50.64
CA GLU A 16 -20.63 -12.15 -52.09
C GLU A 16 -22.12 -12.13 -52.45
N ASP A 17 -22.96 -12.89 -51.75
CA ASP A 17 -24.41 -12.93 -51.99
C ASP A 17 -25.06 -11.58 -51.70
N LEU A 18 -24.67 -10.93 -50.60
CA LEU A 18 -25.20 -9.64 -50.17
C LEU A 18 -24.89 -8.56 -51.20
N LEU A 19 -23.63 -8.47 -51.63
CA LEU A 19 -23.18 -7.43 -52.56
C LEU A 19 -23.68 -7.66 -53.98
N ASN A 20 -23.79 -8.91 -54.43
CA ASN A 20 -24.44 -9.24 -55.70
C ASN A 20 -25.93 -8.88 -55.67
N ALA A 21 -26.64 -9.18 -54.59
CA ALA A 21 -28.03 -8.77 -54.42
C ALA A 21 -28.20 -7.24 -54.35
N ALA A 22 -27.24 -6.52 -53.77
CA ALA A 22 -27.24 -5.06 -53.78
C ALA A 22 -27.03 -4.51 -55.21
N ALA A 23 -26.15 -5.15 -55.99
CA ALA A 23 -25.95 -4.78 -57.39
C ALA A 23 -27.19 -5.09 -58.26
N GLU A 24 -27.88 -6.20 -58.03
CA GLU A 24 -29.16 -6.48 -58.68
C GLU A 24 -30.21 -5.41 -58.32
N LYS A 25 -30.30 -5.05 -57.04
CA LYS A 25 -31.20 -3.99 -56.58
C LYS A 25 -30.88 -2.64 -57.22
N LEU A 26 -29.61 -2.33 -57.44
CA LEU A 26 -29.18 -1.14 -58.19
C LEU A 26 -29.64 -1.17 -59.65
N ALA A 27 -29.55 -2.33 -60.31
CA ALA A 27 -30.05 -2.50 -61.68
C ALA A 27 -31.58 -2.32 -61.74
N ASP A 28 -32.32 -2.88 -60.77
CA ASP A 28 -33.76 -2.69 -60.64
C ASP A 28 -34.15 -1.21 -60.42
N ASP A 29 -33.29 -0.44 -59.73
CA ASP A 29 -33.45 1.00 -59.49
C ASP A 29 -32.92 1.87 -60.68
N LEU A 30 -32.68 1.26 -61.85
CA LEU A 30 -32.19 1.89 -63.09
C LEU A 30 -30.77 2.49 -62.98
N LYS A 31 -29.90 1.89 -62.15
CA LYS A 31 -28.49 2.28 -61.94
C LYS A 31 -27.53 1.21 -62.45
N GLU A 32 -27.52 1.00 -63.77
CA GLU A 32 -26.75 -0.08 -64.43
C GLU A 32 -25.23 0.09 -64.32
N ASP A 33 -24.73 1.33 -64.37
CA ASP A 33 -23.29 1.61 -64.27
C ASP A 33 -22.76 1.28 -62.87
N GLU A 34 -23.47 1.72 -61.82
CA GLU A 34 -23.15 1.41 -60.43
C GLU A 34 -23.28 -0.09 -60.13
N SER A 35 -24.33 -0.75 -60.66
CA SER A 35 -24.50 -2.21 -60.56
C SER A 35 -23.29 -2.96 -61.15
N THR A 36 -22.80 -2.50 -62.31
CA THR A 36 -21.65 -3.10 -63.00
C THR A 36 -20.36 -2.94 -62.19
N ILE A 37 -20.13 -1.75 -61.60
CA ILE A 37 -18.97 -1.48 -60.74
C ILE A 37 -18.97 -2.40 -59.52
N VAL A 38 -20.11 -2.51 -58.82
CA VAL A 38 -20.23 -3.36 -57.63
C VAL A 38 -19.97 -4.83 -57.99
N LYS A 39 -20.56 -5.35 -59.07
CA LYS A 39 -20.32 -6.74 -59.54
C LYS A 39 -18.85 -7.00 -59.87
N LEU A 40 -18.17 -6.03 -60.49
CA LEU A 40 -16.76 -6.16 -60.84
C LEU A 40 -15.90 -6.19 -59.57
N GLN A 41 -16.18 -5.32 -58.60
CA GLN A 41 -15.48 -5.28 -57.31
C GLN A 41 -15.67 -6.59 -56.52
N VAL A 42 -16.90 -7.13 -56.47
CA VAL A 42 -17.21 -8.45 -55.88
C VAL A 42 -16.39 -9.56 -56.55
N LYS A 43 -16.35 -9.60 -57.89
CA LYS A 43 -15.57 -10.59 -58.64
C LYS A 43 -14.06 -10.50 -58.36
N THR A 44 -13.56 -9.30 -58.06
CA THR A 44 -12.16 -9.08 -57.64
C THR A 44 -11.93 -9.22 -56.12
N LYS A 45 -12.93 -9.70 -55.36
CA LYS A 45 -12.90 -9.85 -53.90
C LYS A 45 -12.64 -8.55 -53.12
N LYS A 46 -12.97 -7.40 -53.70
CA LYS A 46 -12.88 -6.08 -53.05
C LYS A 46 -14.19 -5.74 -52.36
N PHE A 47 -14.51 -6.48 -51.29
CA PHE A 47 -15.84 -6.43 -50.67
C PHE A 47 -16.16 -5.09 -50.00
N HIS A 48 -15.19 -4.43 -49.35
CA HIS A 48 -15.41 -3.13 -48.72
C HIS A 48 -15.69 -2.03 -49.77
N ASP A 49 -14.95 -2.03 -50.88
CA ASP A 49 -15.19 -1.09 -51.99
C ASP A 49 -16.55 -1.32 -52.65
N ALA A 50 -16.92 -2.60 -52.86
CA ALA A 50 -18.23 -2.99 -53.36
C ALA A 50 -19.37 -2.53 -52.43
N ALA A 51 -19.19 -2.65 -51.10
CA ALA A 51 -20.16 -2.18 -50.12
C ALA A 51 -20.31 -0.66 -50.14
N LYS A 52 -19.20 0.08 -50.32
CA LYS A 52 -19.22 1.53 -50.50
C LYS A 52 -20.02 1.92 -51.74
N GLY A 53 -19.70 1.33 -52.89
CA GLY A 53 -20.42 1.58 -54.15
C GLY A 53 -21.91 1.23 -54.05
N ALA A 54 -22.24 0.12 -53.38
CA ALA A 54 -23.62 -0.29 -53.14
C ALA A 54 -24.39 0.70 -52.25
N LYS A 55 -23.79 1.18 -51.15
CA LYS A 55 -24.40 2.14 -50.23
C LYS A 55 -24.59 3.51 -50.86
N GLU A 56 -23.62 3.99 -51.63
CA GLU A 56 -23.70 5.25 -52.38
C GLU A 56 -24.80 5.18 -53.45
N GLY A 57 -24.86 4.06 -54.18
CA GLY A 57 -25.89 3.82 -55.18
C GLY A 57 -27.29 3.66 -54.58
N LEU A 58 -27.46 2.96 -53.46
CA LEU A 58 -28.74 2.74 -52.78
C LEU A 58 -29.02 3.78 -51.68
N SER A 59 -28.69 5.06 -51.86
CA SER A 59 -28.72 6.07 -50.79
C SER A 59 -30.01 6.12 -49.94
N GLY A 60 -29.85 6.30 -48.61
CA GLY A 60 -30.94 6.60 -47.68
C GLY A 60 -31.87 5.41 -47.39
N ARG A 61 -33.18 5.60 -47.62
CA ARG A 61 -34.20 4.57 -47.31
C ARG A 61 -34.05 3.30 -48.15
N SER A 62 -33.49 3.38 -49.37
CA SER A 62 -33.31 2.20 -50.23
C SER A 62 -32.28 1.23 -49.63
N TRP A 63 -31.15 1.74 -49.14
CA TRP A 63 -30.13 0.96 -48.43
C TRP A 63 -30.68 0.30 -47.17
N HIS A 64 -31.42 1.06 -46.36
CA HIS A 64 -32.01 0.52 -45.13
C HIS A 64 -33.04 -0.57 -45.42
N SER A 65 -33.92 -0.35 -46.41
CA SER A 65 -34.90 -1.34 -46.84
C SER A 65 -34.23 -2.58 -47.42
N PHE A 66 -33.13 -2.42 -48.14
CA PHE A 66 -32.33 -3.51 -48.67
C PHE A 66 -31.71 -4.35 -47.54
N LEU A 67 -31.00 -3.72 -46.60
CA LEU A 67 -30.40 -4.44 -45.47
C LEU A 67 -31.45 -5.15 -44.62
N ASN A 68 -32.56 -4.49 -44.28
CA ASN A 68 -33.66 -5.12 -43.54
C ASN A 68 -34.24 -6.32 -44.30
N SER A 69 -34.38 -6.24 -45.64
CA SER A 69 -34.85 -7.37 -46.45
C SER A 69 -33.92 -8.59 -46.43
N LYS A 70 -32.65 -8.42 -46.04
CA LYS A 70 -31.64 -9.48 -46.00
C LYS A 70 -31.36 -10.01 -44.60
N PHE A 71 -31.54 -9.20 -43.56
CA PHE A 71 -31.16 -9.55 -42.19
C PHE A 71 -32.32 -9.60 -41.17
N ASP A 72 -33.47 -8.97 -41.44
CA ASP A 72 -34.65 -9.04 -40.56
C ASP A 72 -35.59 -10.18 -40.98
N ILE A 73 -35.10 -11.41 -40.80
CA ILE A 73 -35.80 -12.64 -41.19
C ILE A 73 -36.75 -13.09 -40.06
N ASN A 74 -37.88 -13.70 -40.43
CA ASN A 74 -38.78 -14.32 -39.46
C ASN A 74 -38.14 -15.57 -38.84
N PHE A 75 -37.73 -15.45 -37.57
CA PHE A 75 -37.06 -16.54 -36.83
C PHE A 75 -37.91 -17.82 -36.67
N ASN A 76 -39.24 -17.75 -36.89
CA ASN A 76 -40.10 -18.94 -36.89
C ASN A 76 -39.89 -19.85 -38.11
N GLU A 77 -39.26 -19.34 -39.17
CA GLU A 77 -39.00 -20.08 -40.42
C GLU A 77 -37.63 -20.79 -40.40
N LEU A 78 -36.86 -20.59 -39.32
CA LEU A 78 -35.55 -21.19 -39.12
C LEU A 78 -35.66 -22.58 -38.49
N SER A 79 -34.73 -23.46 -38.88
CA SER A 79 -34.66 -24.81 -38.32
C SER A 79 -34.21 -24.75 -36.86
N GLU A 80 -34.94 -25.45 -35.97
CA GLU A 80 -34.57 -25.59 -34.55
C GLU A 80 -33.17 -26.17 -34.34
N ILE A 81 -32.68 -27.00 -35.28
CA ILE A 81 -31.32 -27.55 -35.24
C ILE A 81 -30.26 -26.42 -35.30
N SER A 82 -30.61 -25.28 -35.91
CA SER A 82 -29.70 -24.12 -35.99
C SER A 82 -29.54 -23.37 -34.66
N LYS A 83 -30.34 -23.67 -33.62
CA LYS A 83 -30.19 -23.07 -32.28
C LYS A 83 -29.06 -23.68 -31.47
N SER A 84 -28.65 -24.90 -31.77
CA SER A 84 -27.70 -25.66 -30.94
C SER A 84 -26.40 -24.90 -30.70
N LEU A 85 -25.76 -24.38 -31.76
CA LEU A 85 -24.50 -23.64 -31.61
C LEU A 85 -24.64 -22.32 -30.82
N PRO A 86 -25.55 -21.38 -31.18
CA PRO A 86 -25.73 -20.16 -30.39
C PRO A 86 -26.12 -20.46 -28.93
N HIS A 87 -26.89 -21.52 -28.68
CA HIS A 87 -27.23 -21.95 -27.32
C HIS A 87 -26.00 -22.41 -26.53
N THR A 88 -25.13 -23.24 -27.12
CA THR A 88 -23.89 -23.69 -26.47
C THR A 88 -22.93 -22.52 -26.21
N ILE A 89 -22.88 -21.51 -27.09
CA ILE A 89 -22.04 -20.31 -26.86
C ILE A 89 -22.48 -19.56 -25.58
N TRP A 90 -23.78 -19.44 -25.32
CA TRP A 90 -24.28 -18.81 -24.08
C TRP A 90 -23.93 -19.58 -22.81
N GLN A 91 -23.62 -20.87 -22.90
CA GLN A 91 -23.17 -21.65 -21.75
C GLN A 91 -21.70 -21.36 -21.38
N LEU A 92 -20.90 -20.87 -22.34
CA LEU A 92 -19.51 -20.49 -22.10
C LEU A 92 -19.38 -19.16 -21.35
N SER A 93 -20.15 -18.14 -21.76
CA SER A 93 -20.03 -16.79 -21.23
C SER A 93 -21.37 -16.07 -21.22
N ASN A 94 -21.62 -15.30 -20.15
CA ASN A 94 -22.72 -14.33 -20.06
C ASN A 94 -22.36 -12.97 -20.67
N ARG A 95 -21.11 -12.77 -21.12
CA ARG A 95 -20.62 -11.57 -21.83
C ARG A 95 -20.16 -11.97 -23.23
N ILE A 96 -20.97 -11.64 -24.23
CA ILE A 96 -20.68 -11.98 -25.64
C ILE A 96 -20.54 -10.69 -26.45
N VAL A 97 -19.44 -10.57 -27.20
CA VAL A 97 -19.25 -9.54 -28.23
C VAL A 97 -19.49 -10.19 -29.59
N THR A 98 -20.27 -9.54 -30.46
CA THR A 98 -20.52 -10.01 -31.82
C THR A 98 -20.24 -8.94 -32.88
N LEU A 99 -19.69 -9.39 -34.01
CA LEU A 99 -19.49 -8.57 -35.21
C LEU A 99 -20.67 -8.68 -36.18
N ASN A 100 -21.64 -9.57 -35.92
CA ASN A 100 -22.81 -9.74 -36.77
C ASN A 100 -23.92 -8.73 -36.39
N TYR A 101 -24.73 -8.35 -37.38
CA TYR A 101 -25.84 -7.40 -37.19
C TYR A 101 -27.18 -8.06 -36.83
N ASP A 102 -27.25 -9.39 -36.95
CA ASP A 102 -28.48 -10.19 -36.81
C ASP A 102 -28.82 -10.53 -35.35
N LYS A 103 -30.03 -11.09 -35.13
CA LYS A 103 -30.54 -11.45 -33.79
C LYS A 103 -30.34 -12.93 -33.44
N VAL A 104 -29.48 -13.68 -34.14
CA VAL A 104 -29.34 -15.14 -33.98
C VAL A 104 -28.87 -15.51 -32.57
N LEU A 105 -27.91 -14.78 -32.00
CA LEU A 105 -27.44 -15.02 -30.62
C LEU A 105 -28.54 -14.79 -29.59
N SER A 106 -29.31 -13.71 -29.71
CA SER A 106 -30.46 -13.47 -28.83
C SER A 106 -31.55 -14.54 -29.01
N TRP A 107 -31.78 -15.00 -30.24
CA TRP A 107 -32.76 -16.04 -30.56
C TRP A 107 -32.40 -17.43 -30.01
N GLY A 108 -31.10 -17.78 -29.99
CA GLY A 108 -30.63 -19.04 -29.45
C GLY A 108 -30.53 -19.09 -27.92
N HIS A 109 -30.77 -17.98 -27.22
CA HIS A 109 -30.80 -17.93 -25.76
C HIS A 109 -32.08 -18.57 -25.20
N THR A 110 -31.96 -19.30 -24.09
CA THR A 110 -33.08 -20.01 -23.43
C THR A 110 -34.20 -19.07 -23.00
N GLN A 111 -33.84 -17.84 -22.61
CA GLN A 111 -34.76 -16.75 -22.26
C GLN A 111 -34.36 -15.50 -23.03
N SER A 112 -34.67 -15.45 -24.32
CA SER A 112 -34.28 -14.36 -25.22
C SER A 112 -34.70 -12.96 -24.74
N ALA A 113 -35.80 -12.85 -23.99
CA ALA A 113 -36.27 -11.59 -23.40
C ALA A 113 -35.35 -11.01 -22.31
N ASN A 114 -34.47 -11.83 -21.74
CA ASN A 114 -33.60 -11.44 -20.62
C ASN A 114 -32.20 -11.01 -21.06
N VAL A 115 -31.88 -11.18 -22.35
CA VAL A 115 -30.58 -10.77 -22.91
C VAL A 115 -30.56 -9.26 -23.10
N CYS A 116 -29.60 -8.59 -22.46
CA CYS A 116 -29.34 -7.18 -22.69
C CYS A 116 -28.49 -7.02 -23.96
N ALA A 117 -29.15 -6.93 -25.13
CA ALA A 117 -28.49 -6.66 -26.40
C ALA A 117 -28.37 -5.15 -26.67
N PHE A 118 -27.18 -4.65 -26.99
CA PHE A 118 -26.91 -3.22 -27.23
C PHE A 118 -25.78 -3.00 -28.26
N ASP A 119 -25.61 -1.77 -28.73
CA ASP A 119 -24.55 -1.34 -29.66
C ASP A 119 -23.70 -0.22 -29.06
N ASN A 120 -22.75 0.31 -29.84
CA ASN A 120 -21.76 1.29 -29.39
C ASN A 120 -22.35 2.64 -28.94
N ALA A 121 -23.59 2.97 -29.31
CA ALA A 121 -24.21 4.23 -28.91
C ALA A 121 -24.70 4.21 -27.45
N ASN A 122 -24.73 3.05 -26.81
CA ASN A 122 -25.23 2.89 -25.44
C ASN A 122 -24.08 2.90 -24.42
N GLY A 123 -23.59 4.10 -24.09
CA GLY A 123 -22.45 4.31 -23.18
C GLY A 123 -22.64 3.70 -21.79
N SER A 124 -23.85 3.70 -21.23
CA SER A 124 -24.12 3.11 -19.91
C SER A 124 -24.01 1.58 -19.95
N LYS A 125 -24.48 0.94 -21.02
CA LYS A 125 -24.35 -0.51 -21.21
C LYS A 125 -22.93 -0.94 -21.56
N LEU A 126 -22.17 -0.11 -22.28
CA LEU A 126 -20.73 -0.32 -22.49
C LEU A 126 -19.94 -0.33 -21.17
N ALA A 127 -20.22 0.61 -20.28
CA ALA A 127 -19.59 0.65 -18.96
C ALA A 127 -20.00 -0.52 -18.06
N GLU A 128 -21.25 -0.97 -18.15
CA GLU A 128 -21.73 -2.17 -17.45
C GLU A 128 -21.11 -3.47 -17.99
N PHE A 129 -20.75 -3.51 -19.28
CA PHE A 129 -20.23 -4.71 -19.94
C PHE A 129 -18.90 -5.20 -19.36
N THR A 130 -18.03 -4.32 -18.86
CA THR A 130 -16.72 -4.68 -18.29
C THR A 130 -16.73 -4.95 -16.77
N ARG A 131 -17.87 -4.79 -16.08
CA ARG A 131 -18.00 -5.02 -14.63
C ARG A 131 -18.35 -6.49 -14.31
N SER A 132 -17.54 -7.12 -13.45
CA SER A 132 -17.56 -8.56 -13.13
C SER A 132 -18.74 -9.03 -12.25
N ASP A 133 -19.44 -8.13 -11.55
CA ASP A 133 -20.33 -8.47 -10.42
C ASP A 133 -21.83 -8.69 -10.74
N ARG A 134 -22.22 -8.78 -12.02
CA ARG A 134 -23.65 -8.89 -12.40
C ARG A 134 -23.97 -10.18 -13.17
N ASN A 135 -24.91 -10.96 -12.63
CA ASN A 135 -25.55 -12.15 -13.24
C ASN A 135 -26.47 -11.85 -14.45
N GLN A 136 -26.29 -10.71 -15.14
CA GLN A 136 -27.08 -10.38 -16.34
C GLN A 136 -26.36 -10.82 -17.62
N ASP A 137 -27.07 -11.53 -18.51
CA ASP A 137 -26.57 -11.90 -19.83
C ASP A 137 -26.57 -10.70 -20.78
N MET A 138 -25.39 -10.35 -21.30
CA MET A 138 -25.18 -9.17 -22.14
C MET A 138 -24.61 -9.54 -23.51
N LEU A 139 -25.18 -8.94 -24.56
CA LEU A 139 -24.76 -9.12 -25.95
C LEU A 139 -24.39 -7.76 -26.55
N TRP A 140 -23.11 -7.55 -26.81
CA TRP A 140 -22.61 -6.31 -27.41
C TRP A 140 -22.37 -6.48 -28.92
N HIS A 141 -23.09 -5.72 -29.73
CA HIS A 141 -22.90 -5.64 -31.18
C HIS A 141 -21.87 -4.56 -31.54
N LEU A 142 -20.60 -4.94 -31.60
CA LEU A 142 -19.47 -4.02 -31.86
C LEU A 142 -19.57 -3.36 -33.24
N HIS A 143 -20.07 -4.08 -34.25
CA HIS A 143 -20.25 -3.55 -35.61
C HIS A 143 -21.65 -2.97 -35.86
N GLY A 144 -22.44 -2.77 -34.81
CA GLY A 144 -23.79 -2.23 -34.88
C GLY A 144 -24.87 -3.29 -35.15
N ARG A 145 -26.12 -2.84 -35.20
CA ARG A 145 -27.31 -3.70 -35.19
C ARG A 145 -28.21 -3.41 -36.38
N ILE A 146 -28.94 -4.43 -36.86
CA ILE A 146 -29.88 -4.25 -37.97
C ILE A 146 -31.01 -3.25 -37.64
N GLU A 147 -31.38 -3.12 -36.36
CA GLU A 147 -32.39 -2.16 -35.92
C GLU A 147 -31.93 -0.69 -36.03
N ASP A 148 -30.60 -0.44 -36.03
CA ASP A 148 -30.03 0.87 -36.31
C ASP A 148 -28.98 0.81 -37.44
N PRO A 149 -29.42 0.86 -38.71
CA PRO A 149 -28.54 0.77 -39.87
C PRO A 149 -27.46 1.86 -39.95
N LYS A 150 -27.59 2.95 -39.17
CA LYS A 150 -26.56 4.00 -39.13
C LYS A 150 -25.32 3.54 -38.37
N HIS A 151 -25.45 2.63 -37.42
CA HIS A 151 -24.35 2.11 -36.61
C HIS A 151 -23.63 0.92 -37.28
N ILE A 152 -24.23 0.34 -38.33
CA ILE A 152 -23.66 -0.78 -39.09
C ILE A 152 -22.28 -0.42 -39.68
N VAL A 153 -21.29 -1.24 -39.37
CA VAL A 153 -19.91 -1.18 -39.88
C VAL A 153 -19.75 -2.15 -41.05
N LEU A 154 -19.90 -1.67 -42.29
CA LEU A 154 -19.84 -2.48 -43.52
C LEU A 154 -19.01 -1.84 -44.66
N THR A 155 -18.79 -0.53 -44.59
CA THR A 155 -18.05 0.25 -45.60
C THR A 155 -16.72 0.77 -45.05
N PRO A 156 -15.72 1.10 -45.88
CA PRO A 156 -14.46 1.67 -45.43
C PRO A 156 -14.64 2.86 -44.47
N ASN A 157 -15.55 3.78 -44.78
CA ASN A 157 -15.82 4.95 -43.93
C ASN A 157 -16.41 4.56 -42.56
N SER A 158 -17.21 3.49 -42.48
CA SER A 158 -17.77 3.03 -41.20
C SER A 158 -16.76 2.24 -40.36
N TYR A 159 -15.77 1.59 -41.00
CA TYR A 159 -14.63 0.99 -40.31
C TYR A 159 -13.71 2.07 -39.74
N HIS A 160 -13.36 3.08 -40.55
CA HIS A 160 -12.62 4.26 -40.11
C HIS A 160 -13.32 4.98 -38.95
N ARG A 161 -14.67 5.02 -38.95
CA ARG A 161 -15.43 5.61 -37.84
C ARG A 161 -15.31 4.83 -36.52
N LEU A 162 -15.06 3.52 -36.56
CA LEU A 162 -14.97 2.68 -35.35
C LEU A 162 -13.54 2.54 -34.83
N TYR A 163 -12.55 2.38 -35.73
CA TYR A 163 -11.20 1.95 -35.36
C TYR A 163 -10.12 3.06 -35.35
N GLU A 164 -10.41 4.26 -35.84
CA GLU A 164 -9.45 5.39 -35.85
C GLU A 164 -9.62 6.31 -34.64
N GLU A 165 -8.54 7.00 -34.23
CA GLU A 165 -8.49 7.84 -33.01
C GLU A 165 -9.36 9.10 -33.09
N ASP A 166 -9.69 9.56 -34.30
CA ASP A 166 -10.47 10.78 -34.56
C ASP A 166 -11.99 10.54 -34.62
N ALA A 167 -12.46 9.38 -34.13
CA ALA A 167 -13.84 8.94 -34.21
C ALA A 167 -14.82 9.77 -33.36
N GLU A 168 -16.13 9.66 -33.64
CA GLU A 168 -17.16 10.25 -32.78
C GLU A 168 -17.08 9.65 -31.35
N GLU A 169 -17.36 10.46 -30.33
CA GLU A 169 -17.12 10.18 -28.90
C GLU A 169 -17.57 8.79 -28.42
N HIS A 170 -18.71 8.29 -28.91
CA HIS A 170 -19.23 6.97 -28.53
C HIS A 170 -18.47 5.80 -29.16
N TYR A 171 -17.88 5.95 -30.35
CA TYR A 171 -17.00 4.94 -30.95
C TYR A 171 -15.63 4.92 -30.27
N VAL A 172 -15.13 6.09 -29.83
CA VAL A 172 -13.90 6.16 -29.02
C VAL A 172 -14.09 5.41 -27.70
N ALA A 173 -15.20 5.65 -27.00
CA ALA A 173 -15.54 4.94 -25.77
C ALA A 173 -15.68 3.42 -26.00
N ALA A 174 -16.37 3.01 -27.06
CA ALA A 174 -16.50 1.60 -27.45
C ALA A 174 -15.15 0.95 -27.74
N LEU A 175 -14.28 1.61 -28.51
CA LEU A 175 -12.95 1.10 -28.83
C LEU A 175 -12.07 1.02 -27.57
N GLN A 176 -12.10 2.02 -26.71
CA GLN A 176 -11.36 2.00 -25.43
C GLN A 176 -11.82 0.86 -24.52
N LYS A 177 -13.13 0.61 -24.44
CA LYS A 177 -13.67 -0.54 -23.69
C LYS A 177 -13.29 -1.88 -24.31
N PHE A 178 -13.22 -1.93 -25.64
CA PHE A 178 -12.74 -3.13 -26.33
C PHE A 178 -11.25 -3.39 -26.08
N LYS A 179 -10.41 -2.34 -26.05
CA LYS A 179 -8.99 -2.42 -25.63
C LYS A 179 -8.87 -2.96 -24.20
N GLU A 180 -9.65 -2.41 -23.28
CA GLU A 180 -9.69 -2.86 -21.87
C GLU A 180 -10.03 -4.36 -21.76
N LEU A 181 -10.99 -4.86 -22.54
CA LEU A 181 -11.32 -6.29 -22.60
C LEU A 181 -10.17 -7.15 -23.14
N ILE A 182 -9.46 -6.68 -24.16
CA ILE A 182 -8.28 -7.40 -24.69
C ILE A 182 -7.17 -7.46 -23.64
N SER A 183 -6.93 -6.36 -22.92
CA SER A 183 -5.86 -6.28 -21.91
C SER A 183 -6.17 -7.06 -20.64
N ASN A 184 -7.42 -7.03 -20.17
CA ASN A 184 -7.79 -7.54 -18.84
C ASN A 184 -8.49 -8.91 -18.87
N ASN A 185 -8.89 -9.41 -20.03
CA ASN A 185 -9.64 -10.66 -20.14
C ASN A 185 -9.07 -11.61 -21.20
N THR A 186 -9.24 -12.90 -20.97
CA THR A 186 -8.98 -13.93 -21.99
C THR A 186 -10.16 -13.99 -22.96
N LEU A 187 -9.92 -13.67 -24.24
CA LEU A 187 -10.92 -13.72 -25.29
C LEU A 187 -10.88 -15.05 -26.05
N LEU A 188 -12.06 -15.62 -26.32
CA LEU A 188 -12.26 -16.77 -27.20
C LEU A 188 -12.97 -16.33 -28.48
N PHE A 189 -12.29 -16.40 -29.63
CA PHE A 189 -12.84 -16.07 -30.93
C PHE A 189 -13.53 -17.30 -31.55
N ILE A 190 -14.84 -17.18 -31.82
CA ILE A 190 -15.67 -18.24 -32.42
C ILE A 190 -16.27 -17.76 -33.73
N GLY A 191 -15.96 -18.46 -34.83
CA GLY A 191 -16.55 -18.16 -36.14
C GLY A 191 -16.12 -16.82 -36.76
N CYS A 192 -15.02 -16.23 -36.26
CA CYS A 192 -14.33 -15.12 -36.89
C CYS A 192 -13.29 -15.67 -37.86
N SER A 193 -13.28 -15.24 -39.13
CA SER A 193 -12.25 -15.66 -40.07
C SER A 193 -10.89 -14.98 -39.83
N LEU A 194 -10.85 -14.04 -38.87
CA LEU A 194 -9.70 -13.20 -38.56
C LEU A 194 -9.14 -12.49 -39.80
N ASP A 195 -10.02 -12.17 -40.75
CA ASP A 195 -9.71 -11.36 -41.94
C ASP A 195 -9.94 -9.86 -41.71
N ASP A 196 -10.45 -9.49 -40.53
CA ASP A 196 -10.70 -8.11 -40.15
C ASP A 196 -9.38 -7.45 -39.74
N ALA A 197 -8.80 -6.69 -40.68
CA ALA A 197 -7.46 -6.11 -40.52
C ALA A 197 -7.43 -5.09 -39.38
N GLU A 198 -8.49 -4.29 -39.24
CA GLU A 198 -8.63 -3.28 -38.21
C GLU A 198 -8.74 -3.89 -36.80
N LEU A 199 -9.47 -5.00 -36.66
CA LEU A 199 -9.53 -5.78 -35.41
C LEU A 199 -8.15 -6.38 -35.05
N LEU A 200 -7.45 -6.95 -36.03
CA LEU A 200 -6.13 -7.54 -35.82
C LEU A 200 -5.08 -6.49 -35.46
N ASP A 201 -5.10 -5.32 -36.10
CA ASP A 201 -4.22 -4.21 -35.77
C ASP A 201 -4.43 -3.74 -34.33
N LYS A 202 -5.68 -3.73 -33.86
CA LYS A 202 -6.00 -3.42 -32.46
C LYS A 202 -5.38 -4.46 -31.52
N LEU A 203 -5.54 -5.75 -31.78
CA LEU A 203 -4.91 -6.83 -30.99
C LEU A 203 -3.38 -6.72 -30.97
N ILE A 204 -2.74 -6.48 -32.12
CA ILE A 204 -1.28 -6.32 -32.23
C ILE A 204 -0.81 -5.09 -31.43
N SER A 205 -1.53 -3.97 -31.54
CA SER A 205 -1.14 -2.73 -30.86
C SER A 205 -1.21 -2.85 -29.34
N GLU A 206 -2.24 -3.50 -28.79
CA GLU A 206 -2.32 -3.75 -27.35
C GLU A 206 -1.23 -4.75 -26.93
N ASN A 207 -1.04 -5.85 -27.65
CA ASN A 207 0.01 -6.82 -27.33
C ASN A 207 1.41 -6.17 -27.31
N LYS A 208 1.70 -5.26 -28.23
CA LYS A 208 2.94 -4.47 -28.22
C LYS A 208 3.02 -3.48 -27.06
N LEU A 209 1.91 -2.81 -26.73
CA LEU A 209 1.85 -1.82 -25.64
C LEU A 209 2.15 -2.45 -24.27
N PHE A 210 1.82 -3.73 -24.10
CA PHE A 210 2.10 -4.51 -22.89
C PHE A 210 3.28 -5.49 -23.04
N GLU A 211 4.23 -5.22 -23.95
CA GLU A 211 5.45 -6.04 -24.16
C GLU A 211 5.21 -7.55 -24.40
N GLY A 212 4.06 -7.93 -24.97
CA GLY A 212 3.69 -9.32 -25.23
C GLY A 212 2.79 -9.97 -24.17
N ASN A 213 2.40 -9.22 -23.13
CA ASN A 213 1.68 -9.75 -21.96
C ASN A 213 0.14 -9.64 -22.04
N THR A 214 -0.46 -9.37 -23.22
CA THR A 214 -1.92 -9.50 -23.37
C THR A 214 -2.25 -10.96 -23.72
N GLY A 215 -2.99 -11.69 -22.87
CA GLY A 215 -3.38 -13.08 -23.13
C GLY A 215 -2.45 -14.15 -22.52
N PRO A 216 -2.76 -15.45 -22.69
CA PRO A 216 -3.14 -16.05 -23.98
C PRO A 216 -4.62 -15.87 -24.32
N HIS A 217 -4.91 -15.46 -25.56
CA HIS A 217 -6.23 -15.49 -26.16
C HIS A 217 -6.40 -16.74 -27.03
N TYR A 218 -7.62 -17.14 -27.38
CA TYR A 218 -7.87 -18.39 -28.12
C TYR A 218 -8.78 -18.17 -29.33
N ALA A 219 -8.57 -18.90 -30.42
CA ALA A 219 -9.45 -18.88 -31.59
C ALA A 219 -9.81 -20.30 -32.07
N LEU A 220 -11.11 -20.56 -32.24
CA LEU A 220 -11.62 -21.82 -32.79
C LEU A 220 -11.59 -21.78 -34.32
N VAL A 221 -10.77 -22.65 -34.93
CA VAL A 221 -10.50 -22.67 -36.39
C VAL A 221 -10.72 -24.05 -37.01
N LEU A 222 -11.13 -24.09 -38.27
CA LEU A 222 -11.23 -25.33 -39.02
C LEU A 222 -9.82 -25.88 -39.28
N GLU A 223 -9.62 -27.19 -39.08
CA GLU A 223 -8.30 -27.83 -39.24
C GLU A 223 -7.66 -27.56 -40.61
N ALA A 224 -8.47 -27.51 -41.68
CA ALA A 224 -8.02 -27.19 -43.03
C ALA A 224 -7.48 -25.75 -43.19
N ASP A 225 -7.94 -24.82 -42.35
CA ASP A 225 -7.60 -23.39 -42.41
C ASP A 225 -6.51 -22.99 -41.40
N LYS A 226 -6.08 -23.91 -40.53
CA LYS A 226 -5.09 -23.67 -39.45
C LYS A 226 -3.86 -22.94 -39.96
N GLN A 227 -3.17 -23.48 -40.97
CA GLN A 227 -1.93 -22.90 -41.49
C GLN A 227 -2.12 -21.49 -42.06
N ALA A 228 -3.26 -21.23 -42.72
CA ALA A 228 -3.54 -19.92 -43.30
C ALA A 228 -3.83 -18.87 -42.22
N ILE A 229 -4.44 -19.28 -41.10
CA ILE A 229 -4.75 -18.39 -39.97
C ILE A 229 -3.51 -18.16 -39.09
N GLU A 230 -2.69 -19.18 -38.84
CA GLU A 230 -1.40 -19.02 -38.14
C GLU A 230 -0.50 -17.98 -38.81
N GLN A 231 -0.47 -17.96 -40.15
CA GLN A 231 0.28 -16.95 -40.89
C GLN A 231 -0.26 -15.53 -40.70
N LYS A 232 -1.58 -15.36 -40.57
CA LYS A 232 -2.20 -14.04 -40.33
C LYS A 232 -2.01 -13.55 -38.90
N LEU A 233 -1.88 -14.47 -37.94
CA LEU A 233 -1.71 -14.17 -36.53
C LEU A 233 -0.25 -13.99 -36.09
N GLN A 234 0.74 -14.04 -36.99
CA GLN A 234 2.14 -13.84 -36.65
C GLN A 234 2.37 -12.51 -35.89
N GLY A 235 2.75 -12.60 -34.62
CA GLY A 235 2.94 -11.45 -33.72
C GLY A 235 1.81 -11.20 -32.71
N ASN A 236 0.74 -12.01 -32.73
CA ASN A 236 -0.36 -12.00 -31.75
C ASN A 236 -0.22 -13.14 -30.74
N ASN A 237 -0.68 -12.91 -29.51
CA ASN A 237 -0.75 -13.94 -28.46
C ASN A 237 -2.11 -14.68 -28.51
N VAL A 238 -2.45 -15.23 -29.68
CA VAL A 238 -3.71 -15.97 -29.91
C VAL A 238 -3.40 -17.42 -30.27
N GLU A 239 -3.76 -18.35 -29.39
CA GLU A 239 -3.64 -19.78 -29.59
C GLU A 239 -4.81 -20.36 -30.41
N LEU A 240 -4.53 -21.35 -31.25
CA LEU A 240 -5.52 -21.93 -32.16
C LEU A 240 -6.05 -23.27 -31.64
N LEU A 241 -7.36 -23.34 -31.44
CA LEU A 241 -8.11 -24.55 -31.14
C LEU A 241 -8.76 -25.07 -32.43
N THR A 242 -8.46 -26.31 -32.84
CA THR A 242 -8.93 -26.84 -34.13
C THR A 242 -10.15 -27.75 -34.02
N PHE A 243 -11.06 -27.68 -34.99
CA PHE A 243 -12.17 -28.63 -35.16
C PHE A 243 -12.21 -29.19 -36.59
N SER A 244 -12.83 -30.36 -36.77
CA SER A 244 -12.76 -31.15 -38.02
C SER A 244 -13.79 -30.77 -39.08
N GLY A 245 -14.86 -30.06 -38.73
CA GLY A 245 -15.91 -29.64 -39.68
C GLY A 245 -16.99 -28.75 -39.08
N PHE A 246 -17.65 -27.93 -39.91
CA PHE A 246 -18.79 -27.12 -39.48
C PHE A 246 -20.02 -27.98 -39.17
N GLY A 247 -20.92 -27.48 -38.30
CA GLY A 247 -22.10 -28.22 -37.84
C GLY A 247 -21.83 -28.91 -36.51
N GLN A 248 -22.12 -30.22 -36.42
CA GLN A 248 -21.96 -30.98 -35.18
C GLN A 248 -20.52 -30.96 -34.62
N PRO A 249 -19.44 -31.10 -35.41
CA PRO A 249 -18.08 -31.11 -34.84
C PRO A 249 -17.68 -29.78 -34.19
N LEU A 250 -18.16 -28.65 -34.71
CA LEU A 250 -17.98 -27.35 -34.07
C LEU A 250 -18.78 -27.24 -32.77
N ILE A 251 -20.02 -27.74 -32.76
CA ILE A 251 -20.86 -27.77 -31.54
C ILE A 251 -20.18 -28.63 -30.47
N ASP A 252 -19.66 -29.80 -30.84
CA ASP A 252 -18.95 -30.70 -29.93
C ASP A 252 -17.68 -30.05 -29.34
N ALA A 253 -16.92 -29.31 -30.16
CA ALA A 253 -15.74 -28.58 -29.70
C ALA A 253 -16.10 -27.47 -28.69
N VAL A 254 -17.17 -26.71 -28.94
CA VAL A 254 -17.65 -25.68 -28.00
C VAL A 254 -18.22 -26.34 -26.74
N GLN A 255 -18.90 -27.48 -26.85
CA GLN A 255 -19.45 -28.22 -25.71
C GLN A 255 -18.33 -28.78 -24.81
N GLN A 256 -17.23 -29.28 -25.37
CA GLN A 256 -16.07 -29.69 -24.57
C GLN A 256 -15.52 -28.56 -23.71
N LEU A 257 -15.50 -27.32 -24.23
CA LEU A 257 -15.09 -26.15 -23.45
C LEU A 257 -16.07 -25.84 -22.31
N VAL A 258 -17.38 -26.01 -22.55
CA VAL A 258 -18.41 -25.86 -21.50
C VAL A 258 -18.22 -26.91 -20.40
N ASP A 259 -17.96 -28.16 -20.78
CA ASP A 259 -17.79 -29.26 -19.83
C ASP A 259 -16.53 -29.04 -18.96
N CYS A 260 -15.41 -28.59 -19.56
CA CYS A 260 -14.19 -28.22 -18.82
C CYS A 260 -14.43 -27.07 -17.81
N LYS A 261 -15.23 -26.07 -18.17
CA LYS A 261 -15.62 -24.98 -17.27
C LYS A 261 -16.40 -25.52 -16.07
N GLY A 262 -17.37 -26.42 -16.31
CA GLY A 262 -18.15 -27.06 -15.25
C GLY A 262 -17.28 -27.89 -14.28
N GLU A 263 -16.25 -28.59 -14.78
CA GLU A 263 -15.33 -29.35 -13.93
C GLU A 263 -14.41 -28.47 -13.07
N GLN A 264 -13.98 -27.30 -13.57
CA GLN A 264 -13.21 -26.32 -12.79
C GLN A 264 -14.07 -25.62 -11.74
N GLU A 265 -15.29 -25.18 -12.09
CA GLU A 265 -16.25 -24.61 -11.14
C GLU A 265 -16.65 -25.63 -10.06
N HIS A 266 -16.75 -26.93 -10.39
CA HIS A 266 -16.95 -27.99 -9.41
C HIS A 266 -15.73 -28.27 -8.51
N LYS A 267 -14.50 -28.04 -8.98
CA LYS A 267 -13.28 -28.14 -8.16
C LYS A 267 -13.12 -26.93 -7.22
N GLN A 268 -13.44 -25.73 -7.68
CA GLN A 268 -13.48 -24.51 -6.85
C GLN A 268 -14.62 -24.56 -5.83
N ALA A 269 -15.83 -24.97 -6.24
CA ALA A 269 -16.96 -25.13 -5.33
C ALA A 269 -16.68 -26.20 -4.26
N ASN A 270 -15.97 -27.29 -4.56
CA ASN A 270 -15.59 -28.27 -3.54
C ASN A 270 -14.51 -27.77 -2.56
N GLN A 271 -13.69 -26.76 -2.92
CA GLN A 271 -12.77 -26.09 -2.01
C GLN A 271 -13.47 -25.04 -1.14
N GLU A 272 -14.45 -24.31 -1.67
CA GLU A 272 -15.26 -23.35 -0.89
C GLU A 272 -16.31 -24.03 0.01
N VAL A 273 -16.74 -25.24 -0.34
CA VAL A 273 -17.73 -26.02 0.42
C VAL A 273 -17.15 -26.56 1.74
N GLU A 274 -15.85 -26.85 1.85
CA GLU A 274 -15.26 -27.25 3.13
C GLU A 274 -15.03 -26.08 4.11
N GLU A 275 -14.89 -24.84 3.61
CA GLU A 275 -14.82 -23.63 4.45
C GLU A 275 -16.20 -23.07 4.84
N SER A 276 -17.25 -23.37 4.08
CA SER A 276 -18.61 -22.85 4.31
C SER A 276 -19.53 -23.76 5.13
N PHE A 277 -19.15 -25.02 5.37
CA PHE A 277 -19.97 -25.97 6.14
C PHE A 277 -19.98 -25.74 7.67
N GLU A 278 -19.16 -24.83 8.20
CA GLU A 278 -19.27 -24.37 9.60
C GLU A 278 -20.11 -23.08 9.79
N GLN A 279 -20.54 -22.41 8.71
CA GLN A 279 -21.36 -21.17 8.81
C GLN A 279 -22.80 -21.32 8.30
N ALA A 280 -23.17 -22.43 7.66
CA ALA A 280 -24.52 -22.64 7.10
C ALA A 280 -25.56 -23.24 8.08
N LYS A 281 -25.56 -22.79 9.34
CA LYS A 281 -26.70 -22.97 10.27
C LYS A 281 -27.13 -21.65 10.88
N GLU A 282 -27.59 -20.72 10.03
CA GLU A 282 -28.63 -19.72 10.29
C GLU A 282 -28.69 -18.79 9.06
N GLN A 283 -29.73 -18.87 8.24
CA GLN A 283 -29.96 -17.83 7.22
C GLN A 283 -30.31 -16.52 7.95
N PRO A 284 -29.50 -15.44 7.83
CA PRO A 284 -29.85 -14.16 8.43
C PRO A 284 -30.94 -13.49 7.60
N LYS A 285 -31.89 -12.83 8.27
CA LYS A 285 -32.84 -11.93 7.61
C LYS A 285 -32.07 -10.80 6.93
N GLN A 286 -32.24 -10.59 5.63
CA GLN A 286 -31.64 -9.48 4.90
C GLN A 286 -32.19 -8.14 5.43
N HIS A 287 -31.33 -7.33 6.06
CA HIS A 287 -31.66 -6.03 6.61
C HIS A 287 -31.39 -4.89 5.62
N ASP A 288 -32.16 -3.81 5.72
CA ASP A 288 -31.95 -2.60 4.91
C ASP A 288 -30.71 -1.83 5.38
N LYS A 289 -29.66 -1.76 4.55
CA LYS A 289 -28.45 -0.96 4.84
C LYS A 289 -28.72 0.55 4.63
N ILE A 290 -28.16 1.39 5.51
CA ILE A 290 -28.29 2.84 5.49
C ILE A 290 -26.95 3.49 5.13
N SER A 291 -26.94 4.40 4.15
CA SER A 291 -25.77 5.23 3.84
C SER A 291 -26.06 6.73 3.96
N VAL A 292 -25.03 7.49 4.28
CA VAL A 292 -25.01 8.95 4.38
C VAL A 292 -23.96 9.48 3.40
N TYR A 293 -24.38 10.37 2.50
CA TYR A 293 -23.54 11.08 1.55
C TYR A 293 -23.46 12.54 1.96
N THR A 294 -22.25 13.06 2.14
CA THR A 294 -22.03 14.47 2.48
C THR A 294 -21.24 15.17 1.40
N ALA A 295 -21.79 16.26 0.87
CA ALA A 295 -21.04 17.18 0.04
C ALA A 295 -20.34 18.20 0.94
N SER A 296 -19.02 18.30 0.84
CA SER A 296 -18.19 19.34 1.45
C SER A 296 -16.94 19.58 0.60
N PRO A 297 -17.10 20.08 -0.64
CA PRO A 297 -15.98 20.31 -1.55
C PRO A 297 -14.94 21.27 -0.97
N LEU A 298 -13.67 21.09 -1.34
CA LEU A 298 -12.52 21.82 -0.81
C LEU A 298 -12.64 23.34 -0.98
N ASP A 299 -13.19 23.81 -2.10
CA ASP A 299 -13.38 25.23 -2.38
C ASP A 299 -14.65 25.81 -1.74
N LYS A 300 -15.64 24.98 -1.39
CA LYS A 300 -16.93 25.39 -0.80
C LYS A 300 -17.39 24.43 0.31
N PRO A 301 -16.67 24.36 1.43
CA PRO A 301 -16.99 23.41 2.49
C PRO A 301 -18.37 23.67 3.09
N ILE A 302 -19.07 22.60 3.47
CA ILE A 302 -20.40 22.65 4.07
C ILE A 302 -20.32 22.20 5.52
N ALA A 303 -20.83 23.03 6.44
CA ALA A 303 -20.92 22.70 7.85
C ALA A 303 -22.03 21.66 8.10
N SER A 304 -21.67 20.37 8.18
CA SER A 304 -22.62 19.26 8.40
C SER A 304 -22.41 18.52 9.74
N SER A 305 -21.40 18.92 10.53
CA SER A 305 -20.97 18.23 11.75
C SER A 305 -22.09 18.04 12.79
N ASP A 306 -22.93 19.05 13.01
CA ASP A 306 -24.05 18.99 13.94
C ASP A 306 -25.10 17.94 13.51
N ILE A 307 -25.31 17.78 12.20
CA ILE A 307 -26.27 16.83 11.63
C ILE A 307 -25.71 15.42 11.73
N ILE A 308 -24.44 15.23 11.36
CA ILE A 308 -23.72 13.96 11.53
C ILE A 308 -23.75 13.52 13.00
N ALA A 309 -23.53 14.43 13.95
CA ALA A 309 -23.61 14.14 15.37
C ALA A 309 -25.00 13.67 15.84
N LYS A 310 -26.07 14.07 15.15
CA LYS A 310 -27.44 13.56 15.38
C LYS A 310 -27.63 12.19 14.73
N LEU A 311 -27.16 12.00 13.49
CA LEU A 311 -27.26 10.72 12.78
C LEU A 311 -26.46 9.61 13.48
N LYS A 312 -25.28 9.91 14.05
CA LYS A 312 -24.49 8.98 14.87
C LYS A 312 -25.23 8.40 16.08
N LYS A 313 -26.33 9.02 16.52
CA LYS A 313 -27.18 8.52 17.63
C LYS A 313 -28.23 7.49 17.18
N PHE A 314 -28.33 7.24 15.88
CA PHE A 314 -29.22 6.22 15.34
C PHE A 314 -28.73 4.85 15.81
N LYS A 315 -29.67 3.93 16.10
CA LYS A 315 -29.33 2.59 16.62
C LYS A 315 -29.04 1.57 15.51
N TYR A 316 -28.66 2.04 14.34
CA TYR A 316 -28.57 1.26 13.10
C TYR A 316 -27.19 1.43 12.47
N PRO A 317 -26.72 0.46 11.68
CA PRO A 317 -25.52 0.59 10.86
C PRO A 317 -25.63 1.77 9.92
N ILE A 318 -24.66 2.67 9.93
CA ILE A 318 -24.59 3.77 8.97
C ILE A 318 -23.22 3.79 8.32
N TYR A 319 -23.21 3.80 6.99
CA TYR A 319 -22.03 3.96 6.16
C TYR A 319 -21.93 5.40 5.66
N HIS A 320 -20.78 6.02 5.78
CA HIS A 320 -20.58 7.43 5.43
C HIS A 320 -19.56 7.58 4.31
N GLN A 321 -19.97 8.26 3.23
CA GLN A 321 -19.17 8.52 2.03
C GLN A 321 -19.30 9.99 1.60
N ALA A 322 -18.36 10.45 0.76
CA ALA A 322 -18.46 11.74 0.09
C ALA A 322 -19.59 11.72 -0.95
N PHE A 323 -20.29 12.84 -1.11
CA PHE A 323 -21.37 12.93 -2.09
C PHE A 323 -20.81 13.29 -3.48
N THR A 324 -20.46 12.25 -4.25
CA THR A 324 -20.03 12.31 -5.65
C THR A 324 -20.98 11.50 -6.54
N GLU A 325 -20.90 11.67 -7.86
CA GLU A 325 -21.63 10.78 -8.78
C GLU A 325 -21.18 9.32 -8.67
N CYS A 326 -19.87 9.08 -8.59
CA CYS A 326 -19.28 7.75 -8.53
C CYS A 326 -19.76 6.96 -7.30
N ASN A 327 -19.69 7.59 -6.12
CA ASN A 327 -20.09 6.95 -4.86
C ASN A 327 -21.59 6.62 -4.82
N LEU A 328 -22.43 7.40 -5.52
CA LEU A 328 -23.85 7.07 -5.68
C LEU A 328 -24.08 5.91 -6.65
N ARG A 329 -23.34 5.84 -7.76
CA ARG A 329 -23.44 4.75 -8.74
C ARG A 329 -22.95 3.41 -8.19
N GLU A 330 -22.05 3.43 -7.22
CA GLU A 330 -21.51 2.24 -6.53
C GLU A 330 -22.32 1.86 -5.28
N ALA A 331 -23.42 2.57 -5.00
CA ALA A 331 -24.22 2.42 -3.78
C ALA A 331 -25.24 1.27 -3.81
N ASP A 332 -25.11 0.29 -4.72
CA ASP A 332 -26.10 -0.78 -4.95
C ASP A 332 -26.38 -1.65 -3.71
N ASP A 333 -25.54 -1.57 -2.69
CA ASP A 333 -25.72 -2.23 -1.40
C ASP A 333 -26.68 -1.50 -0.44
N TYR A 334 -27.02 -0.23 -0.72
CA TYR A 334 -27.73 0.64 0.21
C TYR A 334 -29.16 0.95 -0.24
N SER A 335 -30.11 0.65 0.64
CA SER A 335 -31.54 0.84 0.35
C SER A 335 -32.13 2.13 0.93
N ILE A 336 -31.44 2.76 1.89
CA ILE A 336 -31.88 4.00 2.55
C ILE A 336 -30.73 5.00 2.52
N LEU A 337 -30.92 6.10 1.80
CA LEU A 337 -29.86 7.07 1.51
C LEU A 337 -30.15 8.41 2.16
N PHE A 338 -29.19 8.97 2.87
CA PHE A 338 -29.23 10.33 3.39
C PHE A 338 -28.27 11.20 2.59
N LEU A 339 -28.78 12.20 1.87
CA LEU A 339 -27.99 13.10 1.04
C LEU A 339 -27.90 14.47 1.72
N LEU A 340 -26.70 14.94 2.04
CA LEU A 340 -26.46 16.25 2.67
C LEU A 340 -25.77 17.15 1.65
N ALA A 341 -26.51 18.11 1.09
CA ALA A 341 -26.01 19.02 0.06
C ALA A 341 -26.75 20.38 0.07
N LYS A 342 -26.05 21.45 -0.29
CA LYS A 342 -26.67 22.78 -0.47
C LYS A 342 -27.42 22.86 -1.79
N LYS A 343 -28.56 23.53 -1.80
CA LYS A 343 -29.35 23.80 -3.00
C LYS A 343 -28.89 25.09 -3.67
N THR A 344 -28.52 25.00 -4.94
CA THR A 344 -28.08 26.15 -5.76
C THR A 344 -29.02 26.37 -6.95
N SER A 345 -28.73 27.39 -7.77
CA SER A 345 -29.44 27.59 -9.05
C SER A 345 -29.16 26.48 -10.06
N ASN A 346 -28.00 25.83 -9.96
CA ASN A 346 -27.51 24.86 -10.93
C ASN A 346 -27.80 23.41 -10.51
N GLY A 347 -28.43 23.20 -9.34
CA GLY A 347 -28.68 21.87 -8.77
C GLY A 347 -28.20 21.75 -7.33
N LEU A 348 -27.98 20.51 -6.89
CA LEU A 348 -27.37 20.19 -5.61
C LEU A 348 -25.86 20.35 -5.71
N LEU A 349 -25.24 21.07 -4.79
CA LEU A 349 -23.78 21.14 -4.67
C LEU A 349 -23.27 19.77 -4.22
N ILE A 350 -22.49 19.13 -5.07
CA ILE A 350 -21.81 17.85 -4.85
C ILE A 350 -20.29 18.03 -5.00
N GLU A 351 -19.54 16.94 -4.91
CA GLU A 351 -18.10 16.90 -5.13
C GLU A 351 -17.75 16.18 -6.44
N ASP A 352 -16.75 16.69 -7.15
CA ASP A 352 -16.11 15.98 -8.27
C ASP A 352 -15.09 14.93 -7.78
N ASP A 353 -14.48 14.20 -8.71
CA ASP A 353 -13.45 13.19 -8.42
C ASP A 353 -12.14 13.78 -7.87
N ASN A 354 -12.03 15.12 -7.74
CA ASN A 354 -10.91 15.82 -7.14
C ASN A 354 -11.34 16.55 -5.83
N ALA A 355 -12.47 16.16 -5.24
CA ALA A 355 -13.05 16.77 -4.05
C ALA A 355 -13.36 18.28 -4.18
N CYS A 356 -13.53 18.78 -5.40
CA CYS A 356 -13.88 20.17 -5.70
C CYS A 356 -15.38 20.31 -6.00
N SER A 357 -15.88 21.54 -6.02
CA SER A 357 -17.32 21.80 -6.19
C SER A 357 -17.84 21.39 -7.57
N GLU A 358 -18.84 20.53 -7.58
CA GLU A 358 -19.63 20.16 -8.76
C GLU A 358 -21.13 20.33 -8.48
N TYR A 359 -21.97 20.29 -9.52
CA TYR A 359 -23.42 20.47 -9.39
C TYR A 359 -24.17 19.36 -10.08
N MET A 360 -25.05 18.69 -9.35
CA MET A 360 -25.93 17.65 -9.87
C MET A 360 -27.34 18.18 -10.01
N ALA A 361 -27.90 18.11 -11.22
CA ALA A 361 -29.29 18.45 -11.43
C ALA A 361 -30.22 17.40 -10.79
N LEU A 362 -31.40 17.79 -10.33
CA LEU A 362 -32.32 16.88 -9.63
C LEU A 362 -32.83 15.72 -10.51
N ASN A 363 -32.84 15.89 -11.83
CA ASN A 363 -33.16 14.84 -12.81
C ASN A 363 -32.00 13.83 -12.95
N GLU A 364 -30.75 14.30 -12.96
CA GLU A 364 -29.55 13.45 -12.99
C GLU A 364 -29.41 12.63 -11.71
N LEU A 365 -29.88 13.16 -10.57
CA LEU A 365 -29.90 12.40 -9.32
C LEU A 365 -30.66 11.08 -9.48
N GLN A 366 -31.75 11.03 -10.25
CA GLN A 366 -32.49 9.79 -10.48
C GLN A 366 -31.66 8.74 -11.24
N GLU A 367 -30.84 9.16 -12.18
CA GLU A 367 -30.01 8.29 -13.02
C GLU A 367 -28.82 7.70 -12.24
N ASN A 368 -28.40 8.39 -11.17
CA ASN A 368 -27.27 8.00 -10.34
C ASN A 368 -27.66 7.24 -9.06
N LEU A 369 -28.94 7.17 -8.70
CA LEU A 369 -29.39 6.44 -7.52
C LEU A 369 -29.29 4.92 -7.70
N PRO A 370 -28.95 4.17 -6.64
CA PRO A 370 -28.87 2.71 -6.70
C PRO A 370 -30.24 2.08 -6.96
N LEU A 371 -30.25 0.97 -7.69
CA LEU A 371 -31.50 0.34 -8.18
C LEU A 371 -32.41 -0.16 -7.04
N ASN A 372 -31.83 -0.48 -5.89
CA ASN A 372 -32.54 -0.96 -4.70
C ASN A 372 -32.90 0.16 -3.71
N ALA A 373 -32.68 1.44 -4.05
CA ALA A 373 -33.04 2.57 -3.21
C ALA A 373 -34.56 2.58 -2.92
N LYS A 374 -34.91 2.35 -1.65
CA LYS A 374 -36.29 2.43 -1.16
C LYS A 374 -36.67 3.85 -0.76
N LEU A 375 -35.76 4.56 -0.08
CA LEU A 375 -36.01 5.91 0.42
C LEU A 375 -34.76 6.78 0.34
N THR A 376 -34.90 7.96 -0.26
CA THR A 376 -33.88 9.01 -0.26
C THR A 376 -34.30 10.15 0.67
N VAL A 377 -33.42 10.55 1.59
CA VAL A 377 -33.63 11.68 2.51
C VAL A 377 -32.62 12.78 2.16
N LEU A 378 -33.09 13.85 1.51
CA LEU A 378 -32.28 15.01 1.18
C LEU A 378 -32.33 16.04 2.32
N ILE A 379 -31.20 16.34 2.93
CA ILE A 379 -31.04 17.39 3.93
C ILE A 379 -30.28 18.57 3.29
N THR A 380 -30.95 19.72 3.21
CA THR A 380 -30.49 20.89 2.44
C THR A 380 -30.70 22.21 3.21
N ASP A 381 -30.20 23.33 2.70
CA ASP A 381 -30.37 24.66 3.29
C ASP A 381 -31.76 25.25 3.02
N LYS A 382 -32.40 24.89 1.90
CA LYS A 382 -33.70 25.42 1.45
C LYS A 382 -34.58 24.36 0.81
N LEU A 383 -35.90 24.54 0.92
CA LEU A 383 -36.88 23.67 0.25
C LEU A 383 -36.83 23.76 -1.28
N LEU A 384 -37.32 22.72 -1.95
CA LEU A 384 -37.44 22.67 -3.41
C LEU A 384 -38.72 23.39 -3.87
N SER A 385 -38.69 23.94 -5.08
CA SER A 385 -39.86 24.54 -5.73
C SER A 385 -40.83 23.46 -6.25
N GLU A 386 -42.10 23.82 -6.47
CA GLU A 386 -43.13 22.88 -6.98
C GLU A 386 -42.72 22.23 -8.30
N GLN A 387 -42.13 23.00 -9.23
CA GLN A 387 -41.63 22.50 -10.52
C GLN A 387 -40.46 21.51 -10.38
N GLU A 388 -39.64 21.65 -9.34
CA GLU A 388 -38.55 20.71 -9.04
C GLU A 388 -39.11 19.41 -8.43
N LEU A 389 -40.12 19.51 -7.57
CA LEU A 389 -40.78 18.35 -6.95
C LEU A 389 -41.54 17.48 -7.98
N GLU A 390 -42.20 18.11 -8.97
CA GLU A 390 -42.91 17.39 -10.03
C GLU A 390 -41.99 16.49 -10.88
N LYS A 391 -40.71 16.85 -10.98
CA LYS A 391 -39.71 16.11 -11.77
C LYS A 391 -39.16 14.89 -11.04
N ILE A 392 -39.38 14.76 -9.74
CA ILE A 392 -38.80 13.67 -8.94
C ILE A 392 -39.61 12.38 -9.11
N GLY A 393 -39.00 11.40 -9.78
CA GLY A 393 -39.62 10.13 -10.13
C GLY A 393 -39.71 9.09 -9.00
N PHE A 394 -39.05 9.31 -7.86
CA PHE A 394 -38.78 8.31 -6.83
C PHE A 394 -39.13 8.80 -5.40
N PRO A 395 -39.19 7.92 -4.38
CA PRO A 395 -39.53 8.33 -3.02
C PRO A 395 -38.45 9.19 -2.35
N MET A 396 -38.79 10.44 -2.04
CA MET A 396 -37.88 11.40 -1.41
C MET A 396 -38.51 12.17 -0.26
N LEU A 397 -37.74 12.33 0.83
CA LEU A 397 -38.01 13.26 1.93
C LEU A 397 -37.01 14.43 1.88
N VAL A 398 -37.48 15.67 1.77
CA VAL A 398 -36.62 16.87 1.77
C VAL A 398 -36.72 17.59 3.11
N LEU A 399 -35.59 17.89 3.73
CA LEU A 399 -35.46 18.50 5.05
C LEU A 399 -34.58 19.76 4.98
N ALA A 400 -35.15 20.94 5.17
CA ALA A 400 -34.42 22.22 5.14
C ALA A 400 -33.73 22.54 6.48
N PHE A 401 -32.70 21.76 6.84
CA PHE A 401 -32.01 21.84 8.13
C PHE A 401 -30.49 22.03 8.07
N LEU A 402 -29.87 22.08 6.88
CA LEU A 402 -28.41 22.07 6.73
C LEU A 402 -27.69 23.22 7.48
N ASP A 403 -28.24 24.43 7.44
CA ASP A 403 -27.66 25.61 8.12
C ASP A 403 -28.22 25.85 9.54
N LYS A 404 -29.04 24.93 10.08
CA LYS A 404 -29.68 25.12 11.41
C LYS A 404 -28.85 24.46 12.52
N GLN A 405 -28.70 25.15 13.66
CA GLN A 405 -28.00 24.62 14.84
C GLN A 405 -28.89 24.50 16.08
N GLY A 406 -28.41 23.76 17.09
CA GLY A 406 -29.00 23.72 18.43
C GLY A 406 -30.45 23.19 18.47
N LYS A 407 -31.38 23.97 19.05
CA LYS A 407 -32.79 23.56 19.24
C LYS A 407 -33.54 23.30 17.94
N ASN A 408 -33.07 23.84 16.82
CA ASN A 408 -33.71 23.69 15.50
C ASN A 408 -33.48 22.31 14.87
N LEU A 409 -32.48 21.55 15.35
CA LEU A 409 -32.21 20.17 14.90
C LEU A 409 -32.98 19.11 15.71
N LYS A 410 -33.87 19.50 16.64
CA LYS A 410 -34.69 18.57 17.44
C LYS A 410 -35.60 17.67 16.61
N VAL A 411 -35.89 18.06 15.38
CA VAL A 411 -36.66 17.24 14.43
C VAL A 411 -35.89 15.97 14.08
N LEU A 412 -34.57 16.07 13.88
CA LEU A 412 -33.70 14.92 13.60
C LEU A 412 -33.61 13.92 14.77
N ASP A 413 -33.74 14.39 16.02
CA ASP A 413 -33.79 13.50 17.20
C ASP A 413 -34.99 12.52 17.16
N LYS A 414 -36.07 12.91 16.47
CA LYS A 414 -37.28 12.09 16.32
C LYS A 414 -37.33 11.33 15.00
N LEU A 415 -36.49 11.69 14.02
CA LEU A 415 -36.53 11.16 12.66
C LEU A 415 -36.37 9.64 12.64
N THR A 416 -35.42 9.10 13.40
CA THR A 416 -35.21 7.64 13.54
C THR A 416 -36.48 6.94 14.03
N HIS A 417 -37.14 7.51 15.03
CA HIS A 417 -38.36 6.92 15.59
C HIS A 417 -39.51 7.01 14.59
N GLN A 418 -39.62 8.12 13.85
CA GLN A 418 -40.67 8.36 12.87
C GLN A 418 -40.50 7.55 11.58
N LEU A 419 -39.26 7.19 11.20
CA LEU A 419 -38.99 6.35 10.05
C LEU A 419 -39.08 4.86 10.39
N PHE A 420 -38.52 4.41 11.52
CA PHE A 420 -38.27 2.98 11.76
C PHE A 420 -39.07 2.36 12.93
N LYS A 421 -39.62 3.17 13.85
CA LYS A 421 -40.33 2.65 15.05
C LYS A 421 -41.83 2.90 15.04
N ASN A 422 -42.25 4.04 14.49
CA ASN A 422 -43.65 4.42 14.33
C ASN A 422 -43.85 5.09 12.96
N PRO A 423 -43.74 4.31 11.86
CA PRO A 423 -43.86 4.82 10.51
C PRO A 423 -45.28 5.34 10.23
N ASP A 424 -45.43 6.66 10.12
CA ASP A 424 -46.67 7.31 9.67
C ASP A 424 -46.34 8.57 8.87
N ILE A 425 -46.93 8.69 7.68
CA ILE A 425 -46.73 9.83 6.79
C ILE A 425 -47.20 11.16 7.40
N LYS A 426 -48.14 11.12 8.35
CA LYS A 426 -48.62 12.31 9.11
C LYS A 426 -47.51 13.02 9.88
N HIS A 427 -46.39 12.34 10.15
CA HIS A 427 -45.24 12.96 10.78
C HIS A 427 -44.54 14.00 9.89
N PHE A 428 -44.70 13.89 8.57
CA PHE A 428 -43.98 14.68 7.57
C PHE A 428 -44.88 15.65 6.78
N ILE A 429 -46.17 15.35 6.61
CA ILE A 429 -47.12 16.20 5.89
C ILE A 429 -47.46 17.48 6.68
N GLY A 430 -47.49 18.62 6.00
CA GLY A 430 -47.98 19.90 6.56
C GLY A 430 -47.00 20.60 7.50
N LYS A 431 -45.71 20.27 7.43
CA LYS A 431 -44.62 20.89 8.20
C LYS A 431 -43.88 21.91 7.33
N ASN A 432 -43.61 23.11 7.85
CA ASN A 432 -43.01 24.20 7.08
C ASN A 432 -41.58 23.93 6.58
N ASP A 433 -40.84 22.99 7.17
CA ASP A 433 -39.43 22.70 6.85
C ASP A 433 -39.24 21.32 6.18
N ILE A 434 -40.34 20.62 5.83
CA ILE A 434 -40.31 19.25 5.29
C ILE A 434 -41.19 19.15 4.06
N GLN A 435 -40.67 18.54 2.99
CA GLN A 435 -41.45 18.15 1.81
C GLN A 435 -41.35 16.64 1.58
N THR A 436 -42.41 16.05 1.05
CA THR A 436 -42.48 14.61 0.75
C THR A 436 -42.88 14.42 -0.72
N VAL A 437 -42.14 13.59 -1.45
CA VAL A 437 -42.46 13.20 -2.83
C VAL A 437 -42.55 11.68 -2.91
N LYS A 438 -43.69 11.16 -3.37
CA LYS A 438 -43.94 9.71 -3.56
C LYS A 438 -43.64 8.81 -2.34
N VAL A 439 -43.53 9.38 -1.13
CA VAL A 439 -43.43 8.64 0.13
C VAL A 439 -44.83 8.20 0.54
N SER A 440 -45.03 6.91 0.79
CA SER A 440 -46.30 6.35 1.29
C SER A 440 -46.13 5.75 2.67
N LYS A 441 -47.25 5.52 3.38
CA LYS A 441 -47.23 4.78 4.65
C LYS A 441 -46.69 3.35 4.45
N THR A 442 -47.10 2.67 3.38
CA THR A 442 -46.65 1.31 3.05
C THR A 442 -45.15 1.24 2.80
N LEU A 443 -44.56 2.27 2.16
CA LEU A 443 -43.12 2.36 1.97
C LEU A 443 -42.39 2.47 3.31
N LEU A 444 -42.81 3.38 4.19
CA LEU A 444 -42.18 3.56 5.50
C LEU A 444 -42.28 2.30 6.37
N GLU A 445 -43.40 1.58 6.32
CA GLU A 445 -43.59 0.30 7.00
C GLU A 445 -42.73 -0.83 6.43
N SER A 446 -42.22 -0.69 5.19
CA SER A 446 -41.36 -1.69 4.54
C SER A 446 -39.87 -1.56 4.88
N LEU A 447 -39.45 -0.48 5.54
CA LEU A 447 -38.06 -0.24 5.92
C LEU A 447 -37.68 -1.10 7.13
N ASN A 448 -36.67 -1.96 6.98
CA ASN A 448 -36.24 -2.93 7.98
C ASN A 448 -34.72 -2.89 8.24
N PRO A 449 -34.18 -1.76 8.75
CA PRO A 449 -32.75 -1.66 9.06
C PRO A 449 -32.38 -2.46 10.32
N GLU A 450 -31.14 -2.94 10.37
CA GLU A 450 -30.61 -3.74 11.46
C GLU A 450 -30.47 -2.94 12.76
N ASN A 451 -30.93 -3.47 13.90
CA ASN A 451 -30.88 -2.75 15.19
C ASN A 451 -29.53 -2.92 15.92
N GLN A 452 -28.43 -2.59 15.24
CA GLN A 452 -27.07 -2.58 15.79
C GLN A 452 -26.40 -1.24 15.50
N GLN A 453 -25.92 -0.55 16.54
CA GLN A 453 -25.31 0.77 16.35
C GLN A 453 -23.83 0.64 16.00
N TYR A 454 -23.47 0.98 14.75
CA TYR A 454 -22.10 1.33 14.39
C TYR A 454 -22.08 2.37 13.27
N TRP A 455 -20.98 3.11 13.19
CA TRP A 455 -20.73 4.09 12.14
C TRP A 455 -19.48 3.65 11.39
N SER A 456 -19.64 3.27 10.13
CA SER A 456 -18.53 2.94 9.25
C SER A 456 -18.23 4.13 8.34
N CYS A 457 -16.98 4.54 8.31
CA CYS A 457 -16.44 5.47 7.33
C CYS A 457 -15.11 4.92 6.87
N TYR A 458 -14.69 5.29 5.66
CA TYR A 458 -13.35 4.99 5.20
C TYR A 458 -12.34 5.57 6.19
N GLN A 459 -11.44 4.72 6.69
CA GLN A 459 -10.36 5.12 7.58
C GLN A 459 -9.06 5.01 6.79
N PRO A 460 -8.54 6.12 6.26
CA PRO A 460 -7.27 6.07 5.55
C PRO A 460 -6.13 5.69 6.49
N GLU A 461 -5.18 4.94 5.96
CA GLU A 461 -3.85 4.86 6.55
C GLU A 461 -3.14 6.20 6.35
N LEU A 462 -3.03 6.96 7.44
CA LEU A 462 -2.38 8.26 7.46
C LEU A 462 -1.08 8.17 8.27
N PRO A 463 -0.02 8.87 7.83
CA PRO A 463 1.18 8.98 8.62
C PRO A 463 0.86 9.79 9.86
N ARG A 464 1.63 9.55 10.93
CA ARG A 464 1.48 10.24 12.22
C ARG A 464 1.39 11.76 12.07
N ASP A 465 2.19 12.30 11.16
CA ASP A 465 2.32 13.72 10.85
C ASP A 465 1.05 14.37 10.30
N ILE A 466 0.04 13.58 9.92
CA ILE A 466 -1.24 14.06 9.40
C ILE A 466 -2.36 13.72 10.41
N ASN A 467 -2.57 14.64 11.36
CA ASN A 467 -3.61 14.51 12.37
C ASN A 467 -4.81 15.44 12.09
N SER A 468 -6.01 14.87 12.18
CA SER A 468 -7.28 15.60 12.05
C SER A 468 -7.44 16.76 13.05
N SER A 469 -6.91 16.66 14.29
CA SER A 469 -7.08 17.68 15.32
C SER A 469 -6.32 18.97 14.99
N GLU A 470 -5.09 18.86 14.48
CA GLU A 470 -4.26 19.99 14.08
C GLU A 470 -4.83 20.70 12.84
N LEU A 471 -5.42 19.93 11.93
CA LEU A 471 -6.00 20.42 10.68
C LEU A 471 -7.40 21.07 10.85
N GLN A 472 -8.03 20.96 12.02
CA GLN A 472 -9.32 21.62 12.31
C GLN A 472 -9.22 23.15 12.41
N GLY A 473 -8.03 23.70 12.71
CA GLY A 473 -7.77 25.14 12.78
C GLY A 473 -7.38 25.79 11.44
N PHE A 474 -7.38 25.02 10.34
CA PHE A 474 -6.99 25.53 9.03
C PHE A 474 -7.90 26.69 8.59
N THR A 475 -7.31 27.85 8.31
CA THR A 475 -8.05 29.11 8.03
C THR A 475 -7.68 29.66 6.66
N GLY A 476 -8.69 29.97 5.83
CA GLY A 476 -8.50 30.53 4.50
C GLY A 476 -8.01 29.51 3.47
N ARG A 477 -7.43 29.99 2.35
CA ARG A 477 -6.75 29.17 1.32
C ARG A 477 -7.60 28.07 0.66
N LEU A 478 -8.92 28.22 0.64
CA LEU A 478 -9.83 27.24 0.02
C LEU A 478 -9.57 27.10 -1.49
N SER A 479 -9.25 28.20 -2.17
CA SER A 479 -8.86 28.18 -3.59
C SER A 479 -7.54 27.42 -3.81
N ASP A 480 -6.59 27.56 -2.89
CA ASP A 480 -5.30 26.88 -2.98
C ASP A 480 -5.47 25.36 -2.78
N LEU A 481 -6.35 24.94 -1.85
CA LEU A 481 -6.67 23.51 -1.65
C LEU A 481 -7.24 22.87 -2.92
N ALA A 482 -8.21 23.54 -3.55
CA ALA A 482 -8.82 23.05 -4.78
C ALA A 482 -7.81 23.03 -5.95
N ASP A 483 -7.00 24.09 -6.10
CA ASP A 483 -5.99 24.17 -7.15
C ASP A 483 -4.90 23.09 -6.97
N ILE A 484 -4.46 22.83 -5.74
CA ILE A 484 -3.52 21.73 -5.45
C ILE A 484 -4.15 20.37 -5.77
N SER A 485 -5.40 20.14 -5.36
CA SER A 485 -6.09 18.87 -5.64
C SER A 485 -6.18 18.58 -7.13
N GLN A 486 -6.66 19.57 -7.91
CA GLN A 486 -6.79 19.45 -9.37
C GLN A 486 -5.43 19.30 -10.06
N LYS A 487 -4.42 20.07 -9.66
CA LYS A 487 -3.07 19.97 -10.23
C LYS A 487 -2.39 18.67 -9.87
N LEU A 488 -2.59 18.14 -8.66
CA LEU A 488 -2.05 16.86 -8.24
C LEU A 488 -2.63 15.72 -9.08
N ALA A 489 -3.96 15.73 -9.29
CA ALA A 489 -4.61 14.76 -10.17
C ALA A 489 -4.12 14.86 -11.62
N LYS A 490 -4.01 16.09 -12.14
CA LYS A 490 -3.50 16.35 -13.50
C LYS A 490 -2.04 15.89 -13.66
N ALA A 491 -1.18 16.20 -12.69
CA ALA A 491 0.22 15.81 -12.70
C ALA A 491 0.36 14.28 -12.68
N ALA A 492 -0.38 13.61 -11.80
CA ALA A 492 -0.38 12.15 -11.71
C ALA A 492 -0.79 11.48 -13.03
N ASN A 493 -1.82 11.97 -13.72
CA ASN A 493 -2.25 11.44 -15.02
C ASN A 493 -1.18 11.58 -16.12
N GLY A 494 -0.27 12.55 -15.98
CA GLY A 494 0.87 12.75 -16.88
C GLY A 494 2.18 12.12 -16.39
N GLN A 495 2.16 11.31 -15.33
CA GLN A 495 3.35 10.79 -14.64
C GLN A 495 4.33 11.92 -14.22
N ARG A 496 3.78 13.01 -13.70
CA ARG A 496 4.49 14.20 -13.22
C ARG A 496 4.29 14.31 -11.70
N LEU A 497 5.21 15.01 -11.04
CA LEU A 497 4.99 15.42 -9.65
C LEU A 497 4.54 16.87 -9.55
N LEU A 498 3.88 17.21 -8.45
CA LEU A 498 3.50 18.59 -8.13
C LEU A 498 4.44 19.14 -7.04
N THR A 499 5.21 20.18 -7.35
CA THR A 499 6.03 20.91 -6.38
C THR A 499 5.32 22.16 -5.91
N ILE A 500 4.94 22.21 -4.63
CA ILE A 500 4.54 23.44 -3.93
C ILE A 500 5.82 24.21 -3.61
N LYS A 501 6.13 25.23 -4.43
CA LYS A 501 7.35 26.03 -4.31
C LYS A 501 7.09 27.32 -3.56
N GLY A 502 7.84 27.59 -2.49
CA GLY A 502 7.75 28.89 -1.82
C GLY A 502 8.67 29.04 -0.61
N SER A 503 8.79 30.26 -0.08
CA SER A 503 9.64 30.56 1.06
C SER A 503 9.24 29.81 2.34
N GLY A 504 10.14 29.73 3.32
CA GLY A 504 9.88 29.12 4.63
C GLY A 504 8.71 29.76 5.39
N GLY A 505 7.98 28.96 6.17
CA GLY A 505 6.89 29.42 7.04
C GLY A 505 5.56 29.81 6.35
N LEU A 506 5.44 29.70 5.02
CA LEU A 506 4.20 30.04 4.30
C LEU A 506 3.02 29.07 4.52
N GLY A 507 3.30 27.89 5.10
CA GLY A 507 2.31 26.83 5.31
C GLY A 507 2.26 25.78 4.20
N LYS A 508 3.35 25.56 3.44
CA LYS A 508 3.44 24.56 2.37
C LYS A 508 3.16 23.14 2.89
N THR A 509 3.87 22.74 3.94
CA THR A 509 3.68 21.46 4.63
C THR A 509 2.27 21.33 5.17
N THR A 510 1.74 22.37 5.82
CA THR A 510 0.36 22.36 6.36
C THR A 510 -0.69 22.19 5.28
N ILE A 511 -0.57 22.87 4.13
CA ILE A 511 -1.55 22.73 3.05
C ILE A 511 -1.41 21.38 2.34
N ALA A 512 -0.19 20.85 2.17
CA ALA A 512 0.05 19.51 1.63
C ALA A 512 -0.61 18.44 2.51
N LYS A 513 -0.35 18.48 3.82
CA LYS A 513 -1.00 17.61 4.82
C LYS A 513 -2.53 17.76 4.80
N LYS A 514 -3.04 18.98 4.64
CA LYS A 514 -4.49 19.25 4.57
C LYS A 514 -5.14 18.63 3.34
N VAL A 515 -4.57 18.83 2.15
CA VAL A 515 -5.10 18.22 0.90
C VAL A 515 -5.02 16.70 0.99
N ALA A 516 -3.88 16.16 1.44
CA ALA A 516 -3.70 14.73 1.61
C ALA A 516 -4.74 14.12 2.55
N PHE A 517 -4.96 14.74 3.72
CA PHE A 517 -6.00 14.33 4.66
C PHE A 517 -7.39 14.33 4.03
N GLU A 518 -7.77 15.43 3.39
CA GLU A 518 -9.11 15.58 2.80
C GLU A 518 -9.35 14.57 1.67
N LEU A 519 -8.35 14.30 0.83
CA LEU A 519 -8.46 13.28 -0.21
C LEU A 519 -8.44 11.86 0.37
N ALA A 520 -7.62 11.60 1.38
CA ALA A 520 -7.52 10.30 2.00
C ALA A 520 -8.85 9.91 2.68
N ILE A 521 -9.49 10.80 3.46
CA ILE A 521 -10.79 10.48 4.11
C ILE A 521 -11.93 10.21 3.11
N ARG A 522 -11.74 10.57 1.83
CA ARG A 522 -12.67 10.33 0.72
C ARG A 522 -12.38 9.05 -0.05
N GLY A 523 -11.30 8.33 0.28
CA GLY A 523 -10.95 7.07 -0.38
C GLY A 523 -10.04 7.22 -1.61
N HIS A 524 -9.43 8.38 -1.84
CA HIS A 524 -8.56 8.56 -3.02
C HIS A 524 -7.23 7.80 -2.95
N PHE A 525 -6.82 7.35 -1.76
CA PHE A 525 -5.52 6.70 -1.50
C PHE A 525 -5.69 5.41 -0.71
N ASP A 526 -6.21 4.37 -1.35
CA ASP A 526 -6.39 3.03 -0.77
C ASP A 526 -5.06 2.31 -0.47
N GLY A 527 -3.99 2.69 -1.15
CA GLY A 527 -2.62 2.28 -0.83
C GLY A 527 -1.97 3.09 0.28
N GLY A 528 -2.66 4.09 0.85
CA GLY A 528 -2.18 4.92 1.95
C GLY A 528 -1.51 6.23 1.53
N VAL A 529 -1.27 7.09 2.53
CA VAL A 529 -0.51 8.34 2.40
C VAL A 529 0.81 8.19 3.16
N TYR A 530 1.91 8.58 2.52
CA TYR A 530 3.25 8.53 3.10
C TYR A 530 3.86 9.92 3.14
N PHE A 531 4.52 10.25 4.26
CA PHE A 531 5.15 11.55 4.49
C PHE A 531 6.64 11.33 4.76
N ILE A 532 7.49 11.83 3.87
CA ILE A 532 8.94 11.70 3.92
C ILE A 532 9.53 13.08 4.20
N ASP A 533 10.02 13.29 5.42
CA ASP A 533 10.78 14.49 5.77
C ASP A 533 12.20 14.38 5.23
N CYS A 534 12.50 15.15 4.19
CA CYS A 534 13.79 15.09 3.51
C CYS A 534 14.90 15.82 4.28
N GLU A 535 14.55 16.61 5.30
CA GLU A 535 15.49 17.47 6.05
C GLU A 535 16.70 16.69 6.61
N ASN A 536 16.47 15.45 7.06
CA ASN A 536 17.50 14.61 7.69
C ASN A 536 18.09 13.54 6.74
N ILE A 537 17.64 13.47 5.48
CA ILE A 537 18.14 12.50 4.50
C ILE A 537 19.41 13.06 3.87
N ILE A 538 20.52 12.32 3.96
CA ILE A 538 21.85 12.80 3.57
C ILE A 538 22.43 12.07 2.35
N SER A 539 21.70 11.14 1.74
CA SER A 539 22.15 10.43 0.55
C SER A 539 20.99 9.90 -0.32
N PRO A 540 21.22 9.65 -1.63
CA PRO A 540 20.21 9.05 -2.50
C PRO A 540 19.80 7.64 -2.05
N ASN A 541 20.72 6.85 -1.51
CA ASN A 541 20.41 5.50 -1.02
C ASN A 541 19.43 5.56 0.17
N GLN A 542 19.58 6.54 1.07
CA GLN A 542 18.61 6.73 2.16
C GLN A 542 17.24 7.19 1.64
N LEU A 543 17.21 8.02 0.59
CA LEU A 543 15.97 8.38 -0.08
C LEU A 543 15.28 7.15 -0.67
N GLU A 544 16.02 6.28 -1.36
CA GLU A 544 15.50 5.03 -1.94
C GLU A 544 14.90 4.12 -0.86
N VAL A 545 15.57 4.00 0.30
CA VAL A 545 15.07 3.28 1.47
C VAL A 545 13.73 3.83 1.96
N HIS A 546 13.60 5.16 2.08
CA HIS A 546 12.33 5.81 2.48
C HIS A 546 11.22 5.70 1.43
N ILE A 547 11.57 5.73 0.13
CA ILE A 547 10.62 5.44 -0.95
C ILE A 547 10.16 3.98 -0.84
N GLY A 548 11.09 3.04 -0.65
CA GLY A 548 10.78 1.62 -0.49
C GLY A 548 9.86 1.36 0.70
N GLU A 549 10.02 2.09 1.81
CA GLU A 549 9.12 2.00 2.97
C GLU A 549 7.66 2.32 2.61
N ALA A 550 7.40 3.24 1.67
CA ALA A 550 6.04 3.52 1.18
C ALA A 550 5.39 2.35 0.42
N PHE A 551 6.18 1.34 0.08
CA PHE A 551 5.74 0.12 -0.60
C PHE A 551 6.00 -1.15 0.23
N ASN A 552 6.45 -1.02 1.49
CA ASN A 552 6.89 -2.15 2.32
C ASN A 552 8.09 -2.93 1.72
N LEU A 553 9.02 -2.21 1.08
CA LEU A 553 10.19 -2.71 0.34
C LEU A 553 11.49 -2.01 0.76
N ARG A 554 11.59 -1.58 2.03
CA ARG A 554 12.65 -0.69 2.55
C ARG A 554 14.08 -1.11 2.21
N THR A 555 14.34 -2.40 1.99
CA THR A 555 15.67 -2.97 1.67
C THR A 555 15.65 -3.96 0.52
N ALA A 556 14.68 -3.85 -0.38
CA ALA A 556 14.68 -4.65 -1.60
C ALA A 556 15.98 -4.41 -2.39
N GLU A 557 16.66 -5.49 -2.82
CA GLU A 557 17.90 -5.38 -3.62
C GLU A 557 17.69 -4.59 -4.94
N ASP A 558 16.48 -4.65 -5.50
CA ASP A 558 16.03 -3.85 -6.65
C ASP A 558 14.58 -3.41 -6.42
N LEU A 559 14.40 -2.30 -5.71
CA LEU A 559 13.09 -1.75 -5.35
C LEU A 559 12.16 -1.63 -6.56
N PHE A 560 12.64 -0.94 -7.59
CA PHE A 560 11.80 -0.59 -8.74
C PHE A 560 11.66 -1.74 -9.74
N GLY A 561 12.65 -2.65 -9.84
CA GLY A 561 12.46 -3.90 -10.59
C GLY A 561 11.46 -4.82 -9.92
N TYR A 562 11.38 -4.82 -8.59
CA TYR A 562 10.32 -5.50 -7.85
C TYR A 562 8.96 -4.82 -8.10
N LEU A 563 8.85 -3.50 -7.97
CA LEU A 563 7.62 -2.76 -8.22
C LEU A 563 7.10 -2.94 -9.66
N ALA A 564 8.01 -2.95 -10.65
CA ALA A 564 7.64 -3.19 -12.05
C ALA A 564 6.91 -4.52 -12.26
N LYS A 565 7.22 -5.53 -11.44
CA LYS A 565 6.60 -6.87 -11.51
C LYS A 565 5.41 -7.04 -10.57
N HIS A 566 5.46 -6.44 -9.39
CA HIS A 566 4.62 -6.80 -8.24
C HIS A 566 3.83 -5.65 -7.62
N HIS A 567 3.81 -4.46 -8.23
CA HIS A 567 3.00 -3.37 -7.68
C HIS A 567 1.52 -3.76 -7.59
N ASP A 568 0.88 -3.44 -6.48
CA ASP A 568 -0.50 -3.85 -6.18
C ASP A 568 -1.59 -2.95 -6.80
N GLN A 569 -1.18 -2.03 -7.69
CA GLN A 569 -2.01 -1.01 -8.36
C GLN A 569 -2.83 -0.10 -7.42
N ARG A 570 -2.61 -0.14 -6.11
CA ARG A 570 -3.30 0.73 -5.16
C ARG A 570 -2.83 2.17 -5.31
N SER A 571 -3.78 3.10 -5.26
CA SER A 571 -3.52 4.54 -5.34
C SER A 571 -2.81 5.00 -4.07
N ARG A 572 -1.60 5.54 -4.24
CA ARG A 572 -0.76 6.07 -3.16
C ARG A 572 -0.45 7.53 -3.36
N LEU A 573 -0.32 8.25 -2.25
CA LEU A 573 0.27 9.58 -2.22
C LEU A 573 1.57 9.55 -1.40
N ILE A 574 2.67 9.96 -2.03
CA ILE A 574 3.95 10.19 -1.33
C ILE A 574 4.20 11.69 -1.28
N ILE A 575 4.38 12.22 -0.08
CA ILE A 575 4.69 13.63 0.18
C ILE A 575 6.16 13.74 0.57
N PHE A 576 6.96 14.40 -0.25
CA PHE A 576 8.34 14.76 0.09
C PHE A 576 8.36 16.19 0.63
N ASP A 577 8.62 16.35 1.94
CA ASP A 577 8.70 17.66 2.59
C ASP A 577 10.15 18.13 2.66
N ASN A 578 10.38 19.44 2.45
CA ASN A 578 11.71 20.07 2.50
C ASN A 578 12.73 19.44 1.53
N LEU A 579 12.30 19.06 0.31
CA LEU A 579 13.15 18.36 -0.67
C LEU A 579 14.44 19.13 -1.04
N GLU A 580 14.51 20.44 -0.81
CA GLU A 580 15.72 21.24 -1.05
C GLU A 580 16.97 20.67 -0.37
N SER A 581 16.85 20.01 0.79
CA SER A 581 18.00 19.38 1.47
C SER A 581 18.74 18.36 0.58
N LEU A 582 17.99 17.61 -0.24
CA LEU A 582 18.50 16.59 -1.16
C LEU A 582 19.01 17.17 -2.48
N LEU A 583 18.61 18.40 -2.81
CA LEU A 583 19.14 19.12 -3.97
C LEU A 583 20.50 19.79 -3.67
N TYR A 584 20.88 19.87 -2.39
CA TYR A 584 22.11 20.48 -1.88
C TYR A 584 22.78 19.56 -0.85
N LEU A 585 23.05 18.32 -1.23
CA LEU A 585 23.72 17.34 -0.37
C LEU A 585 25.08 17.89 0.07
N LYS A 586 25.22 18.18 1.37
CA LYS A 586 26.48 18.63 1.95
C LYS A 586 27.39 17.42 2.15
N HIS A 587 28.65 17.57 1.74
CA HIS A 587 29.70 16.54 1.66
C HIS A 587 29.52 15.68 0.40
N VAL A 588 30.21 15.96 -0.70
CA VAL A 588 31.56 15.48 -1.06
C VAL A 588 31.96 16.17 -2.38
N THR A 589 33.10 16.89 -2.43
CA THR A 589 33.73 17.50 -3.64
C THR A 589 32.84 17.75 -4.87
N GLN A 590 32.65 19.01 -5.30
CA GLN A 590 31.83 19.50 -6.45
C GLN A 590 31.42 18.55 -7.60
N SER A 591 32.20 17.53 -7.98
CA SER A 591 31.84 16.47 -8.93
C SER A 591 30.89 15.38 -8.40
N THR A 592 31.01 14.98 -7.12
CA THR A 592 30.24 13.89 -6.50
C THR A 592 28.82 14.33 -6.14
N ASP A 593 28.65 15.60 -5.75
CA ASP A 593 27.34 16.19 -5.44
C ASP A 593 26.40 16.14 -6.65
N LYS A 594 26.92 16.41 -7.87
CA LYS A 594 26.10 16.37 -9.09
C LYS A 594 25.57 14.97 -9.39
N GLN A 595 26.39 13.93 -9.21
CA GLN A 595 25.96 12.56 -9.46
C GLN A 595 24.88 12.12 -8.44
N ALA A 596 25.05 12.47 -7.17
CA ALA A 596 24.07 12.16 -6.14
C ALA A 596 22.72 12.89 -6.39
N ILE A 597 22.76 14.16 -6.81
CA ILE A 597 21.54 14.91 -7.17
C ILE A 597 20.83 14.27 -8.38
N GLU A 598 21.57 13.84 -9.40
CA GLU A 598 20.96 13.14 -10.54
C GLU A 598 20.36 11.78 -10.13
N GLN A 599 20.97 11.08 -9.15
CA GLN A 599 20.37 9.88 -8.56
C GLN A 599 19.07 10.20 -7.80
N VAL A 600 19.03 11.29 -7.03
CA VAL A 600 17.78 11.74 -6.38
C VAL A 600 16.69 11.99 -7.42
N LYS A 601 17.00 12.69 -8.52
CA LYS A 601 16.06 12.94 -9.62
C LYS A 601 15.58 11.65 -10.26
N GLU A 602 16.48 10.70 -10.50
CA GLU A 602 16.15 9.39 -11.05
C GLU A 602 15.17 8.64 -10.13
N LEU A 603 15.46 8.57 -8.83
CA LEU A 603 14.59 7.93 -7.84
C LEU A 603 13.19 8.56 -7.82
N LEU A 604 13.11 9.90 -7.80
CA LEU A 604 11.83 10.61 -7.87
C LEU A 604 11.07 10.28 -9.15
N SER A 605 11.74 10.29 -10.31
CA SER A 605 11.12 10.01 -11.60
C SER A 605 10.55 8.59 -11.69
N ARG A 606 11.29 7.58 -11.21
CA ARG A 606 10.83 6.18 -11.18
C ARG A 606 9.65 5.99 -10.22
N THR A 607 9.58 6.80 -9.16
CA THR A 607 8.46 6.77 -8.19
C THR A 607 7.14 7.23 -8.80
N LEU A 608 7.17 8.13 -9.80
CA LEU A 608 5.97 8.69 -10.46
C LEU A 608 5.12 7.63 -11.18
N ILE A 609 5.71 6.47 -11.48
CA ILE A 609 5.03 5.34 -12.11
C ILE A 609 4.08 4.65 -11.12
N TYR A 610 4.42 4.64 -9.84
CA TYR A 610 3.78 3.80 -8.82
C TYR A 610 3.02 4.62 -7.77
N ALA A 611 3.20 5.93 -7.70
CA ALA A 611 2.54 6.80 -6.74
C ALA A 611 2.29 8.22 -7.27
N LYS A 612 1.25 8.87 -6.75
CA LYS A 612 1.10 10.32 -6.89
C LYS A 612 2.11 10.99 -5.98
N VAL A 613 2.83 11.97 -6.49
CA VAL A 613 3.91 12.62 -5.75
C VAL A 613 3.63 14.12 -5.55
N LEU A 614 3.64 14.53 -4.29
CA LEU A 614 3.54 15.93 -3.87
C LEU A 614 4.84 16.33 -3.18
N VAL A 615 5.47 17.39 -3.66
CA VAL A 615 6.72 17.91 -3.10
C VAL A 615 6.44 19.26 -2.44
N THR A 616 6.98 19.49 -1.25
CA THR A 616 7.15 20.85 -0.73
C THR A 616 8.61 21.23 -0.83
N SER A 617 8.89 22.37 -1.45
CA SER A 617 10.26 22.87 -1.52
C SER A 617 10.35 24.38 -1.59
N ARG A 618 11.52 24.93 -1.28
CA ARG A 618 11.91 26.32 -1.58
C ARG A 618 12.42 26.48 -3.01
N GLU A 619 12.92 25.40 -3.57
CA GLU A 619 13.66 25.32 -4.81
C GLU A 619 12.82 24.63 -5.89
N SER A 620 13.31 24.62 -7.12
CA SER A 620 12.76 23.77 -8.19
C SER A 620 13.72 22.62 -8.45
N ILE A 621 13.19 21.44 -8.76
CA ILE A 621 13.99 20.29 -9.18
C ILE A 621 14.60 20.55 -10.58
N ASN A 622 13.93 21.39 -11.39
CA ASN A 622 14.31 21.81 -12.74
C ASN A 622 14.31 20.65 -13.74
N THR A 623 13.23 19.87 -13.74
CA THR A 623 12.98 18.75 -14.66
C THR A 623 11.70 18.97 -15.46
N ASP A 624 11.56 18.28 -16.59
CA ASP A 624 10.40 18.38 -17.48
C ASP A 624 9.14 17.72 -16.91
N TRP A 625 9.32 16.73 -16.03
CA TRP A 625 8.26 16.03 -15.28
C TRP A 625 7.87 16.71 -13.96
N GLU A 626 8.39 17.92 -13.68
CA GLU A 626 7.99 18.73 -12.53
C GLU A 626 6.89 19.73 -12.92
N ASP A 627 5.76 19.69 -12.22
CA ASP A 627 4.77 20.79 -12.23
C ASP A 627 4.97 21.69 -11.02
N ILE A 628 5.35 22.94 -11.27
CA ILE A 628 5.60 23.91 -10.22
C ILE A 628 4.32 24.68 -9.91
N LEU A 629 3.90 24.64 -8.65
CA LEU A 629 2.90 25.54 -8.08
C LEU A 629 3.61 26.61 -7.23
N PRO A 630 3.78 27.85 -7.74
CA PRO A 630 4.28 28.95 -6.94
C PRO A 630 3.30 29.24 -5.80
N PHE A 631 3.72 29.01 -4.57
CA PHE A 631 2.87 29.16 -3.40
C PHE A 631 2.83 30.61 -2.94
N ARG A 632 1.67 31.23 -3.11
CA ARG A 632 1.45 32.65 -2.80
C ARG A 632 1.53 32.93 -1.29
N GLN A 633 1.84 34.19 -0.98
CA GLN A 633 1.67 34.73 0.36
C GLN A 633 0.19 34.70 0.75
N MET A 634 -0.04 34.63 2.07
CA MET A 634 -1.39 34.75 2.61
C MET A 634 -1.90 36.17 2.35
N GLU A 635 -3.12 36.29 1.82
CA GLU A 635 -3.73 37.60 1.58
C GLU A 635 -4.00 38.31 2.90
N SER A 636 -4.05 39.64 2.88
CA SER A 636 -4.28 40.43 4.09
C SER A 636 -5.57 40.07 4.84
N GLU A 637 -6.64 39.70 4.14
CA GLU A 637 -7.89 39.23 4.77
C GLU A 637 -7.78 37.81 5.36
N GLU A 638 -7.02 36.93 4.71
CA GLU A 638 -6.75 35.59 5.23
C GLU A 638 -5.86 35.67 6.49
N ALA A 639 -4.82 36.52 6.45
CA ALA A 639 -3.93 36.78 7.57
C ALA A 639 -4.68 37.38 8.76
N LEU A 640 -5.59 38.31 8.49
CA LEU A 640 -6.46 38.89 9.52
C LEU A 640 -7.45 37.85 10.07
N SER A 641 -7.99 36.98 9.23
CA SER A 641 -8.86 35.87 9.67
C SER A 641 -8.12 34.90 10.58
N LEU A 642 -6.87 34.54 10.22
CA LEU A 642 -6.00 33.73 11.06
C LEU A 642 -5.68 34.43 12.39
N PHE A 643 -5.33 35.71 12.36
CA PHE A 643 -5.11 36.53 13.55
C PHE A 643 -6.34 36.55 14.47
N ASN A 644 -7.54 36.74 13.91
CA ASN A 644 -8.78 36.73 14.67
C ASN A 644 -9.09 35.36 15.28
N HIS A 645 -8.84 34.28 14.52
CA HIS A 645 -8.99 32.92 15.01
C HIS A 645 -8.06 32.66 16.22
N LEU A 646 -6.76 32.94 16.08
CA LEU A 646 -5.74 32.72 17.12
C LEU A 646 -6.00 33.57 18.37
N THR A 647 -6.40 34.82 18.18
CA THR A 647 -6.73 35.76 19.27
C THR A 647 -8.14 35.58 19.83
N LYS A 648 -8.87 34.55 19.40
CA LYS A 648 -10.24 34.22 19.85
C LYS A 648 -11.20 35.40 19.71
N ASN A 649 -11.08 36.14 18.61
CA ASN A 649 -11.89 37.30 18.27
C ASN A 649 -11.80 38.46 19.27
N SER A 650 -10.66 38.63 19.95
CA SER A 650 -10.48 39.69 20.95
C SER A 650 -10.39 41.10 20.35
N TYR A 651 -10.09 41.23 19.05
CA TYR A 651 -9.75 42.50 18.40
C TYR A 651 -10.71 42.90 17.26
N LEU A 652 -12.00 42.54 17.33
CA LEU A 652 -12.97 42.71 16.22
C LEU A 652 -13.38 44.16 15.87
N SER A 653 -12.94 45.19 16.59
CA SER A 653 -13.29 46.58 16.22
C SER A 653 -12.56 47.01 14.94
N ASP A 654 -13.24 47.80 14.09
CA ASP A 654 -12.68 48.27 12.81
C ASP A 654 -11.31 48.95 12.95
N GLU A 655 -11.12 49.76 14.01
CA GLU A 655 -9.83 50.41 14.32
C GLU A 655 -8.72 49.38 14.60
N ASN A 656 -9.00 48.34 15.39
CA ASN A 656 -8.02 47.31 15.71
C ASN A 656 -7.72 46.41 14.52
N GLN A 657 -8.74 46.06 13.72
CA GLN A 657 -8.58 45.28 12.50
C GLN A 657 -7.71 46.03 11.47
N ASP A 658 -7.97 47.32 11.25
CA ASP A 658 -7.16 48.14 10.35
C ASP A 658 -5.73 48.32 10.87
N PHE A 659 -5.57 48.56 12.18
CA PHE A 659 -4.26 48.68 12.80
C PHE A 659 -3.45 47.39 12.71
N ALA A 660 -4.03 46.23 13.07
CA ALA A 660 -3.36 44.93 12.97
C ALA A 660 -2.87 44.68 11.54
N ARG A 661 -3.76 44.87 10.55
CA ARG A 661 -3.45 44.67 9.12
C ARG A 661 -2.28 45.57 8.67
N ARG A 662 -2.40 46.89 8.83
CA ARG A 662 -1.47 47.87 8.24
C ARG A 662 -0.19 48.12 9.03
N LYS A 663 -0.15 47.74 10.30
CA LYS A 663 0.96 48.11 11.20
C LYS A 663 1.72 46.92 11.79
N ILE A 664 1.18 45.71 11.72
CA ILE A 664 1.81 44.51 12.30
C ILE A 664 1.89 43.39 11.25
N LEU A 665 0.73 42.91 10.78
CA LEU A 665 0.65 41.69 9.95
C LEU A 665 1.44 41.83 8.64
N GLU A 666 1.18 42.89 7.87
CA GLU A 666 1.84 43.13 6.59
C GLU A 666 3.29 43.64 6.74
N PRO A 667 3.59 44.72 7.51
CA PRO A 667 4.92 45.32 7.51
C PRO A 667 5.97 44.59 8.38
N LEU A 668 5.57 43.91 9.46
CA LEU A 668 6.50 43.26 10.38
C LEU A 668 6.51 41.74 10.22
N LEU A 669 5.34 41.13 10.00
CA LEU A 669 5.21 39.68 9.91
C LEU A 669 5.09 39.17 8.47
N ASN A 670 5.10 40.07 7.48
CA ASN A 670 5.01 39.75 6.04
C ASN A 670 3.83 38.85 5.66
N ASN A 671 2.73 38.94 6.42
CA ASN A 671 1.58 38.03 6.36
C ASN A 671 1.99 36.53 6.42
N ASN A 672 3.11 36.20 7.08
CA ASN A 672 3.60 34.83 7.21
C ASN A 672 2.77 34.09 8.28
N PRO A 673 2.09 32.98 7.93
CA PRO A 673 1.20 32.28 8.87
C PRO A 673 1.90 31.79 10.14
N LEU A 674 3.12 31.26 10.01
CA LEU A 674 3.90 30.77 11.16
C LEU A 674 4.34 31.93 12.06
N ALA A 675 4.79 33.04 11.48
CA ALA A 675 5.11 34.26 12.23
C ALA A 675 3.90 34.79 13.00
N ILE A 676 2.75 34.90 12.34
CA ILE A 676 1.48 35.32 12.97
C ILE A 676 1.13 34.38 14.12
N LYS A 677 1.21 33.07 13.91
CA LYS A 677 0.93 32.05 14.92
C LYS A 677 1.82 32.23 16.15
N LEU A 678 3.14 32.28 15.95
CA LEU A 678 4.13 32.46 17.02
C LEU A 678 3.89 33.74 17.81
N ILE A 679 3.67 34.88 17.14
CA ILE A 679 3.42 36.16 17.83
C ILE A 679 2.09 36.14 18.61
N CYS A 680 1.00 35.65 18.00
CA CYS A 680 -0.31 35.64 18.65
C CYS A 680 -0.34 34.73 19.88
N ASP A 681 0.32 33.59 19.79
CA ASP A 681 0.39 32.60 20.85
C ASP A 681 1.42 32.98 21.94
N GLY A 682 2.49 33.70 21.56
CA GLY A 682 3.52 34.19 22.45
C GLY A 682 3.11 35.43 23.27
N MET A 683 2.18 36.26 22.77
CA MET A 683 1.81 37.52 23.42
C MET A 683 0.83 37.33 24.60
N PRO A 684 0.92 38.17 25.66
CA PRO A 684 -0.07 38.23 26.73
C PRO A 684 -1.50 38.50 26.22
N LYS A 685 -2.49 37.82 26.82
CA LYS A 685 -3.91 38.01 26.48
C LYS A 685 -4.33 39.47 26.72
N GLY A 686 -4.95 40.09 25.71
CA GLY A 686 -5.46 41.46 25.78
C GLY A 686 -4.39 42.55 25.66
N LYS A 687 -3.16 42.21 25.26
CA LYS A 687 -2.08 43.18 25.01
C LYS A 687 -2.50 44.21 23.96
N ASN A 688 -2.16 45.48 24.19
CA ASN A 688 -2.49 46.52 23.24
C ASN A 688 -1.67 46.36 21.95
N LEU A 689 -2.31 46.49 20.78
CA LEU A 689 -1.63 46.32 19.49
C LEU A 689 -0.55 47.38 19.24
N LYS A 690 -0.70 48.61 19.76
CA LYS A 690 0.31 49.67 19.64
C LYS A 690 1.56 49.33 20.45
N GLU A 691 1.38 48.79 21.65
CA GLU A 691 2.49 48.31 22.51
C GLU A 691 3.18 47.11 21.86
N LEU A 692 2.43 46.15 21.33
CA LEU A 692 2.99 45.01 20.60
C LEU A 692 3.84 45.44 19.41
N LYS A 693 3.34 46.39 18.60
CA LYS A 693 4.08 46.94 17.47
C LYS A 693 5.42 47.54 17.91
N GLN A 694 5.39 48.40 18.93
CA GLN A 694 6.59 49.09 19.41
C GLN A 694 7.63 48.09 19.92
N GLU A 695 7.20 47.09 20.69
CA GLU A 695 8.08 46.03 21.20
C GLU A 695 8.73 45.23 20.06
N LEU A 696 7.96 44.81 19.04
CA LEU A 696 8.51 44.08 17.90
C LEU A 696 9.56 44.93 17.15
N GLU A 697 9.26 46.20 16.87
CA GLU A 697 10.16 47.10 16.15
C GLU A 697 11.43 47.44 16.94
N GLU A 698 11.31 47.86 18.20
CA GLU A 698 12.43 48.41 18.98
C GLU A 698 13.29 47.34 19.66
N ASP A 699 12.67 46.26 20.15
CA ASP A 699 13.36 45.24 20.96
C ASP A 699 13.78 44.00 20.20
N PHE A 700 13.14 43.70 19.07
CA PHE A 700 13.44 42.54 18.26
C PHE A 700 14.06 42.94 16.93
N PHE A 701 13.28 43.53 16.00
CA PHE A 701 13.78 43.90 14.67
C PHE A 701 14.95 44.90 14.75
N GLY A 702 14.90 45.89 15.64
CA GLY A 702 15.97 46.87 15.81
C GLY A 702 17.27 46.34 16.40
N LYS A 703 17.32 45.07 16.87
CA LYS A 703 18.47 44.48 17.59
C LYS A 703 18.97 43.16 16.98
N VAL A 704 18.43 42.74 15.83
CA VAL A 704 18.91 41.52 15.14
C VAL A 704 20.32 41.74 14.63
N LYS A 705 21.22 40.80 14.95
CA LYS A 705 22.56 40.78 14.36
C LYS A 705 22.53 39.99 13.07
N GLU A 706 23.13 40.53 12.02
CA GLU A 706 23.29 39.85 10.73
C GLU A 706 24.08 38.54 10.87
N GLU A 707 24.99 38.47 11.85
CA GLU A 707 25.76 37.28 12.25
C GLU A 707 24.85 36.12 12.71
N ASP A 708 23.81 36.39 13.50
CA ASP A 708 22.90 35.34 14.02
C ASP A 708 22.02 34.77 12.90
N LEU A 709 21.58 35.63 11.97
CA LEU A 709 20.85 35.21 10.77
C LEU A 709 21.75 34.39 9.84
N THR A 710 23.00 34.82 9.65
CA THR A 710 23.98 34.08 8.85
C THR A 710 24.21 32.71 9.47
N LEU A 711 24.55 32.60 10.76
CA LEU A 711 24.83 31.32 11.40
C LEU A 711 23.65 30.33 11.45
N MET A 712 22.40 30.83 11.46
CA MET A 712 21.21 29.98 11.45
C MET A 712 20.77 29.56 10.03
N PHE A 713 21.15 30.33 9.00
CA PHE A 713 20.71 30.17 7.63
C PHE A 713 21.89 30.24 6.61
N ASP A 714 23.10 29.80 6.98
CA ASP A 714 24.33 29.91 6.15
C ASP A 714 24.44 28.80 5.09
N ASP A 715 23.43 27.96 4.96
CA ASP A 715 23.49 26.81 4.06
C ASP A 715 23.20 27.25 2.61
N GLU A 716 23.77 26.58 1.61
CA GLU A 716 23.48 26.89 0.19
C GLU A 716 21.96 26.82 -0.11
N VAL A 717 21.22 25.96 0.61
CA VAL A 717 19.73 25.86 0.58
C VAL A 717 19.01 27.11 1.06
N ASP A 718 19.69 27.97 1.82
CA ASP A 718 19.14 29.14 2.49
C ASP A 718 19.49 30.46 1.78
N ALA A 719 20.36 30.42 0.75
CA ALA A 719 20.84 31.58 -0.01
C ALA A 719 19.74 32.37 -0.74
N ASN A 720 18.59 31.74 -1.03
CA ASN A 720 17.46 32.34 -1.75
C ASN A 720 16.34 32.90 -0.84
N ILE A 721 16.56 33.03 0.48
CA ILE A 721 15.50 33.43 1.41
C ILE A 721 15.48 34.94 1.65
N ASN A 722 14.56 35.65 0.99
CA ASN A 722 14.36 37.11 1.15
C ASN A 722 13.61 37.51 2.46
N ARG A 723 13.38 36.57 3.40
CA ARG A 723 12.40 36.69 4.51
C ARG A 723 12.79 35.96 5.81
N GLN A 724 14.08 35.66 6.00
CA GLN A 724 14.59 34.93 7.19
C GLN A 724 14.34 35.72 8.49
N GLU A 725 14.44 37.04 8.42
CA GLU A 725 14.38 37.94 9.57
C GLU A 725 13.02 37.88 10.30
N SER A 726 11.89 37.98 9.58
CA SER A 726 10.56 37.99 10.23
C SER A 726 10.25 36.68 10.95
N LEU A 727 10.67 35.55 10.36
CA LEU A 727 10.44 34.23 10.94
C LEU A 727 11.36 33.97 12.12
N TYR A 728 12.66 34.28 11.98
CA TYR A 728 13.63 34.24 13.07
C TYR A 728 13.15 35.06 14.26
N ILE A 729 12.72 36.30 14.01
CA ILE A 729 12.23 37.20 15.05
C ILE A 729 10.99 36.68 15.74
N SER A 730 10.06 36.08 14.99
CA SER A 730 8.85 35.52 15.59
C SER A 730 9.17 34.33 16.51
N ILE A 731 10.12 33.47 16.12
CA ILE A 731 10.60 32.37 16.98
C ILE A 731 11.33 32.94 18.20
N LEU A 732 12.22 33.91 17.99
CA LEU A 732 12.97 34.58 19.06
C LEU A 732 12.05 35.27 20.07
N TYR A 733 10.97 35.92 19.59
CA TYR A 733 9.92 36.52 20.42
C TYR A 733 9.27 35.48 21.35
N SER A 734 8.79 34.38 20.77
CA SER A 734 8.18 33.29 21.53
C SER A 734 9.15 32.63 22.50
N TYR A 735 10.43 32.52 22.14
CA TYR A 735 11.49 31.96 22.98
C TYR A 735 11.91 32.90 24.12
N GLN A 736 12.07 34.21 23.88
CA GLN A 736 12.47 35.16 24.93
C GLN A 736 11.40 35.36 26.00
N THR A 737 10.13 35.16 25.64
CA THR A 737 9.01 35.18 26.58
C THR A 737 8.87 33.90 27.41
N LEU A 738 9.75 32.90 27.23
CA LEU A 738 9.82 31.69 28.05
C LEU A 738 10.60 31.94 29.35
N SER A 739 10.21 31.25 30.42
CA SER A 739 11.07 31.12 31.60
C SER A 739 12.32 30.29 31.29
N GLU A 740 13.36 30.40 32.11
CA GLU A 740 14.58 29.60 31.96
C GLU A 740 14.31 28.07 31.97
N SER A 741 13.32 27.62 32.75
CA SER A 741 12.89 26.20 32.73
C SER A 741 12.28 25.79 31.39
N GLN A 742 11.53 26.69 30.75
CA GLN A 742 10.85 26.45 29.48
C GLN A 742 11.81 26.52 28.30
N LYS A 743 12.79 27.44 28.31
CA LYS A 743 13.87 27.50 27.31
C LYS A 743 14.67 26.21 27.28
N ARG A 744 15.09 25.73 28.47
CA ARG A 744 15.78 24.45 28.60
C ARG A 744 14.93 23.27 28.11
N THR A 745 13.63 23.30 28.40
CA THR A 745 12.67 22.29 27.92
C THR A 745 12.66 22.28 26.39
N PHE A 746 12.53 23.45 25.77
CA PHE A 746 12.53 23.62 24.32
C PHE A 746 13.84 23.18 23.64
N GLU A 747 14.99 23.56 24.19
CA GLU A 747 16.32 23.15 23.70
C GLU A 747 16.50 21.63 23.75
N SER A 748 15.95 20.96 24.77
CA SER A 748 16.06 19.50 24.90
C SER A 748 15.31 18.72 23.83
N PHE A 749 14.27 19.29 23.21
CA PHE A 749 13.58 18.66 22.09
C PHE A 749 14.49 18.50 20.86
N SER A 750 15.53 19.33 20.70
CA SER A 750 16.53 19.15 19.64
C SER A 750 17.35 17.86 19.77
N LEU A 751 17.24 17.15 20.90
CA LEU A 751 17.88 15.87 21.14
C LEU A 751 17.01 14.67 20.74
N PHE A 752 15.78 14.89 20.27
CA PHE A 752 14.85 13.85 19.84
C PHE A 752 14.39 14.11 18.39
N PRO A 753 15.19 13.72 17.38
CA PRO A 753 14.87 13.93 15.97
C PRO A 753 13.49 13.42 15.55
N ASP A 754 13.05 12.25 16.05
CA ASP A 754 11.75 11.68 15.70
C ASP A 754 10.61 12.22 16.58
N GLY A 755 10.90 13.11 17.54
CA GLY A 755 9.96 13.55 18.57
C GLY A 755 9.90 12.61 19.78
N ILE A 756 8.93 12.84 20.67
CA ILE A 756 8.88 12.16 21.97
C ILE A 756 7.46 11.94 22.47
N ASP A 757 7.18 10.73 22.98
CA ASP A 757 5.97 10.46 23.74
C ASP A 757 6.19 10.89 25.19
N LEU A 758 5.49 11.95 25.59
CA LEU A 758 5.77 12.61 26.87
C LEU A 758 5.35 11.78 28.07
N ASP A 759 4.23 11.07 27.95
CA ASP A 759 3.71 10.22 29.02
C ASP A 759 4.67 9.05 29.29
N SER A 760 5.21 8.43 28.23
CA SER A 760 6.24 7.41 28.32
C SER A 760 7.54 7.99 28.89
N PHE A 761 7.98 9.16 28.42
CA PHE A 761 9.17 9.84 28.95
C PHE A 761 9.10 10.04 30.47
N LYS A 762 7.97 10.53 30.97
CA LYS A 762 7.77 10.76 32.41
C LYS A 762 7.69 9.50 33.23
N ARG A 763 6.98 8.48 32.74
CA ARG A 763 6.90 7.17 33.42
C ARG A 763 8.30 6.58 33.56
N LEU A 764 9.06 6.53 32.46
CA LEU A 764 10.40 5.96 32.43
C LEU A 764 11.40 6.74 33.31
N ILE A 765 11.31 8.08 33.36
CA ILE A 765 12.14 8.91 34.27
C ILE A 765 11.70 8.81 35.73
N THR A 766 10.40 8.69 36.02
CA THR A 766 9.93 8.57 37.42
C THR A 766 10.37 7.23 38.02
N GLU A 767 10.42 6.19 37.20
CA GLU A 767 10.98 4.89 37.57
C GLU A 767 12.50 4.93 37.77
N SER A 768 13.22 5.88 37.12
CA SER A 768 14.67 6.02 37.30
C SER A 768 15.06 6.45 38.70
N LYS A 769 14.22 7.27 39.31
CA LYS A 769 14.38 7.73 40.69
C LYS A 769 14.12 6.64 41.74
N LYS A 770 13.51 5.50 41.36
CA LYS A 770 13.18 4.41 42.30
C LYS A 770 14.25 3.32 42.38
N GLY A 771 15.07 3.14 41.34
CA GLY A 771 16.13 2.12 41.28
C GLY A 771 17.43 2.51 41.97
N ASP A 772 17.69 3.81 42.15
CA ASP A 772 19.03 4.31 42.48
C ASP A 772 19.12 4.93 43.88
N LYS A 773 18.87 4.12 44.92
CA LYS A 773 18.90 4.59 46.33
C LYS A 773 20.31 4.78 46.92
N HIS A 774 21.37 4.48 46.17
CA HIS A 774 22.74 4.43 46.74
C HIS A 774 23.82 5.29 46.06
N LYS A 775 23.53 6.09 45.03
CA LYS A 775 24.46 7.13 44.56
C LYS A 775 23.95 8.49 45.01
N GLN A 776 24.81 9.31 45.62
CA GLN A 776 24.49 10.70 45.97
C GLN A 776 24.20 11.47 44.68
N VAL A 777 22.93 11.51 44.31
CA VAL A 777 22.42 12.28 43.19
C VAL A 777 22.18 13.70 43.70
N GLY A 778 23.03 14.63 43.26
CA GLY A 778 22.74 16.06 43.39
C GLY A 778 21.38 16.39 42.77
N ASN A 779 20.73 17.44 43.25
CA ASN A 779 19.44 17.93 42.75
C ASN A 779 19.44 18.05 41.22
N TYR A 780 19.06 17.00 40.48
CA TYR A 780 18.74 17.12 39.07
C TYR A 780 17.61 18.15 38.97
N LYS A 781 17.87 19.27 38.29
CA LYS A 781 16.84 20.27 37.94
C LYS A 781 15.67 19.51 37.30
N LYS A 782 14.42 19.85 37.67
CA LYS A 782 13.23 19.06 37.33
C LYS A 782 13.22 18.68 35.84
N PRO A 783 13.01 17.39 35.49
CA PRO A 783 12.81 16.99 34.10
C PRO A 783 11.57 17.67 33.51
N LEU A 784 11.53 17.78 32.18
CA LEU A 784 10.44 18.31 31.34
C LEU A 784 9.08 18.29 32.04
N SER A 785 8.53 19.48 32.37
CA SER A 785 7.24 19.56 33.09
C SER A 785 6.06 19.63 32.12
N ASP A 786 4.93 18.99 32.46
CA ASP A 786 3.65 19.13 31.71
C ASP A 786 3.31 20.58 31.46
N LYS A 787 3.54 21.41 32.46
CA LYS A 787 3.25 22.84 32.41
C LYS A 787 4.14 23.53 31.38
N ASP A 788 5.42 23.18 31.31
CA ASP A 788 6.34 23.82 30.36
C ASP A 788 6.05 23.37 28.93
N ILE A 789 5.79 22.08 28.68
CA ILE A 789 5.44 21.59 27.34
C ILE A 789 4.08 22.11 26.89
N ALA A 790 3.08 22.11 27.77
CA ALA A 790 1.80 22.75 27.46
C ALA A 790 2.00 24.24 27.13
N VAL A 791 2.95 24.94 27.77
CA VAL A 791 3.30 26.31 27.40
C VAL A 791 3.99 26.36 26.03
N LEU A 792 4.92 25.45 25.71
CA LEU A 792 5.57 25.39 24.40
C LEU A 792 4.57 25.11 23.27
N ALA A 793 3.68 24.13 23.44
CA ALA A 793 2.62 23.80 22.51
C ALA A 793 1.63 24.97 22.36
N ASN A 794 1.21 25.59 23.47
CA ASN A 794 0.36 26.79 23.45
C ASN A 794 1.06 27.99 22.80
N LYS A 795 2.40 28.02 22.73
CA LYS A 795 3.21 29.04 22.06
C LYS A 795 3.60 28.66 20.63
N SER A 796 3.09 27.54 20.11
CA SER A 796 3.40 27.01 18.78
C SER A 796 4.89 26.75 18.53
N LEU A 797 5.66 26.47 19.59
CA LEU A 797 7.06 26.07 19.50
C LEU A 797 7.24 24.56 19.37
N VAL A 798 6.19 23.77 19.61
CA VAL A 798 6.18 22.30 19.54
C VAL A 798 4.84 21.87 18.92
N GLU A 799 4.83 20.83 18.08
CA GLU A 799 3.63 20.20 17.53
C GLU A 799 3.14 19.06 18.43
N ASP A 800 1.83 18.83 18.53
CA ASP A 800 1.23 17.83 19.42
C ASP A 800 0.36 16.85 18.63
N HIS A 801 0.94 15.69 18.35
CA HIS A 801 0.35 14.57 17.64
C HIS A 801 -0.28 13.59 18.63
N ASN A 802 -1.30 14.04 19.36
CA ASN A 802 -2.06 13.26 20.36
C ASN A 802 -1.19 12.73 21.52
N GLY A 803 -0.40 13.59 22.16
CA GLY A 803 0.49 13.24 23.27
C GLY A 803 1.92 12.95 22.84
N PHE A 804 2.17 12.94 21.53
CA PHE A 804 3.51 12.88 20.96
C PHE A 804 3.95 14.22 20.40
N TYR A 805 5.14 14.65 20.79
CA TYR A 805 5.58 16.00 20.55
C TYR A 805 6.80 16.05 19.61
N THR A 806 6.73 16.88 18.57
CA THR A 806 7.80 17.08 17.58
C THR A 806 8.12 18.57 17.40
N LEU A 807 9.27 18.90 16.79
CA LEU A 807 9.62 20.26 16.38
C LEU A 807 9.49 20.38 14.86
N GLN A 808 8.93 21.50 14.38
CA GLN A 808 9.02 21.85 12.95
C GLN A 808 10.49 22.08 12.57
N SER A 809 10.92 21.71 11.36
CA SER A 809 12.31 21.79 10.90
C SER A 809 13.00 23.12 11.23
N VAL A 810 12.39 24.26 10.90
CA VAL A 810 12.95 25.60 11.20
C VAL A 810 13.07 25.89 12.70
N ILE A 811 12.12 25.39 13.50
CA ILE A 811 12.11 25.53 14.96
C ILE A 811 13.13 24.56 15.58
N GLN A 812 13.31 23.37 15.01
CA GLN A 812 14.34 22.41 15.39
C GLN A 812 15.73 22.96 15.14
N ARG A 813 15.97 23.59 13.97
CA ARG A 813 17.22 24.32 13.69
C ARG A 813 17.46 25.44 14.70
N PHE A 814 16.45 26.26 15.00
CA PHE A 814 16.56 27.30 16.02
C PHE A 814 16.86 26.72 17.41
N SER A 815 16.12 25.68 17.83
CA SER A 815 16.31 24.98 19.10
C SER A 815 17.72 24.41 19.20
N ARG A 816 18.22 23.82 18.11
CA ARG A 816 19.57 23.27 18.03
C ARG A 816 20.63 24.35 18.07
N PHE A 817 20.44 25.46 17.36
CA PHE A 817 21.32 26.63 17.42
C PHE A 817 21.41 27.20 18.83
N GLN A 818 20.28 27.39 19.51
CA GLN A 818 20.25 27.83 20.91
C GLN A 818 20.96 26.83 21.82
N PHE A 819 20.68 25.54 21.65
CA PHE A 819 21.33 24.47 22.38
C PHE A 819 22.86 24.46 22.18
N ASP A 820 23.32 24.70 20.95
CA ASP A 820 24.73 24.60 20.59
C ASP A 820 25.55 25.85 20.96
N GLN A 821 24.97 27.05 20.86
CA GLN A 821 25.69 28.33 21.03
C GLN A 821 25.46 29.01 22.39
N HIS A 822 24.28 28.82 23.00
CA HIS A 822 23.85 29.65 24.12
C HIS A 822 23.62 28.87 25.42
N SER A 823 23.37 27.57 25.35
CA SER A 823 23.25 26.73 26.54
C SER A 823 24.61 26.51 27.20
N LEU A 824 24.67 26.74 28.52
CA LEU A 824 25.87 26.50 29.32
C LEU A 824 26.34 25.04 29.17
N GLU A 825 27.65 24.83 29.07
CA GLU A 825 28.25 23.50 28.85
C GLU A 825 27.77 22.46 29.89
N GLU A 826 27.66 22.86 31.16
CA GLU A 826 27.13 22.01 32.24
C GLU A 826 25.66 21.60 32.01
N ASP A 827 24.82 22.52 31.52
CA ASP A 827 23.41 22.25 31.26
C ASP A 827 23.24 21.40 29.98
N ARG A 828 24.07 21.60 28.94
CA ARG A 828 24.10 20.75 27.73
C ARG A 828 24.45 19.31 28.05
N LEU A 829 25.50 19.12 28.83
CA LEU A 829 25.95 17.80 29.25
C LEU A 829 24.86 17.07 30.06
N GLU A 830 24.15 17.78 30.93
CA GLU A 830 23.04 17.24 31.68
C GLU A 830 21.84 16.88 30.79
N LEU A 831 21.54 17.68 29.76
CA LEU A 831 20.50 17.36 28.79
C LEU A 831 20.83 16.10 27.97
N PHE A 832 22.09 15.95 27.52
CA PHE A 832 22.54 14.71 26.86
C PHE A 832 22.32 13.49 27.74
N ARG A 833 22.61 13.56 29.05
CA ARG A 833 22.36 12.44 29.98
C ARG A 833 20.89 12.09 30.10
N GLN A 834 20.01 13.08 30.16
CA GLN A 834 18.58 12.84 30.27
C GLN A 834 18.03 12.18 29.00
N ALA A 835 18.43 12.67 27.82
CA ALA A 835 18.04 12.10 26.54
C ALA A 835 18.59 10.67 26.35
N PHE A 836 19.85 10.45 26.71
CA PHE A 836 20.47 9.12 26.71
C PHE A 836 19.72 8.15 27.63
N SER A 837 19.51 8.52 28.90
CA SER A 837 18.85 7.65 29.89
C SER A 837 17.41 7.30 29.51
N TYR A 838 16.68 8.21 28.87
CA TYR A 838 15.36 7.91 28.33
C TYR A 838 15.41 6.85 27.24
N ASN A 839 16.23 7.06 26.21
CA ASN A 839 16.33 6.14 25.07
C ASN A 839 16.84 4.76 25.50
N GLN A 840 17.76 4.71 26.45
CA GLN A 840 18.24 3.45 27.03
C GLN A 840 17.10 2.65 27.68
N ARG A 841 16.22 3.31 28.45
CA ARG A 841 15.07 2.68 29.09
C ARG A 841 13.98 2.28 28.10
N LEU A 842 13.70 3.17 27.14
CA LEU A 842 12.78 2.89 26.05
C LEU A 842 13.23 1.64 25.30
N MET A 843 14.53 1.55 24.98
CA MET A 843 15.12 0.38 24.33
C MET A 843 14.99 -0.87 25.21
N GLY A 844 15.28 -0.78 26.51
CA GLY A 844 15.04 -1.89 27.45
C GLY A 844 13.58 -2.38 27.43
N TYR A 845 12.61 -1.46 27.41
CA TYR A 845 11.19 -1.78 27.34
C TYR A 845 10.78 -2.40 26.01
N ILE A 846 11.20 -1.82 24.88
CA ILE A 846 10.98 -2.36 23.54
C ILE A 846 11.55 -3.78 23.48
N TYR A 847 12.76 -3.98 23.99
CA TYR A 847 13.42 -5.28 23.99
C TYR A 847 12.64 -6.31 24.82
N GLU A 848 12.12 -5.96 26.00
CA GLU A 848 11.26 -6.86 26.79
C GLU A 848 9.93 -7.18 26.07
N LEU A 849 9.33 -6.17 25.44
CA LEU A 849 8.04 -6.30 24.76
C LEU A 849 8.10 -6.98 23.40
N ARG A 850 9.23 -6.93 22.67
CA ARG A 850 9.33 -7.46 21.29
C ARG A 850 8.81 -8.87 21.16
N ASN A 851 8.95 -9.61 22.25
CA ASN A 851 8.50 -10.95 22.35
C ASN A 851 6.96 -11.00 22.51
N ILE A 852 6.34 -10.20 23.36
CA ILE A 852 4.94 -10.37 23.75
C ILE A 852 3.98 -9.49 22.93
N ASN A 853 4.50 -8.45 22.26
CA ASN A 853 3.69 -7.46 21.55
C ASN A 853 4.37 -7.01 20.25
N LYS A 854 3.70 -7.29 19.13
CA LYS A 854 4.15 -6.95 17.77
C LYS A 854 4.32 -5.45 17.53
N LYS A 855 3.59 -4.60 18.27
CA LYS A 855 3.77 -3.14 18.20
C LYS A 855 5.16 -2.68 18.61
N ALA A 856 5.93 -3.50 19.34
CA ALA A 856 7.29 -3.12 19.73
C ALA A 856 8.21 -2.87 18.53
N LEU A 857 8.07 -3.65 17.45
CA LEU A 857 8.85 -3.44 16.22
C LEU A 857 8.44 -2.16 15.50
N LEU A 858 7.13 -1.86 15.46
CA LEU A 858 6.61 -0.59 14.93
C LEU A 858 7.14 0.62 15.72
N ILE A 859 7.13 0.53 17.06
CA ILE A 859 7.66 1.59 17.93
C ILE A 859 9.15 1.78 17.69
N PHE A 860 9.93 0.69 17.62
CA PHE A 860 11.36 0.74 17.35
C PHE A 860 11.64 1.44 16.02
N ALA A 861 10.98 1.02 14.93
CA ALA A 861 11.17 1.61 13.60
C ALA A 861 10.80 3.11 13.58
N SER A 862 9.71 3.49 14.26
CA SER A 862 9.25 4.89 14.31
C SER A 862 10.12 5.85 15.13
N LEU A 863 10.98 5.33 16.01
CA LEU A 863 11.84 6.11 16.91
C LEU A 863 13.33 5.81 16.66
N PHE A 864 13.66 5.30 15.48
CA PHE A 864 14.99 4.80 15.18
C PHE A 864 16.05 5.90 15.18
N ASN A 865 15.76 7.10 14.67
CA ASN A 865 16.72 8.21 14.68
C ASN A 865 16.98 8.74 16.09
N ASN A 866 15.97 8.70 16.98
CA ASN A 866 16.18 8.97 18.41
C ASN A 866 17.19 7.99 19.03
N LEU A 867 17.11 6.71 18.65
CA LEU A 867 18.03 5.67 19.13
C LEU A 867 19.44 5.87 18.55
N LEU A 868 19.57 6.17 17.26
CA LEU A 868 20.87 6.52 16.64
C LEU A 868 21.50 7.75 17.28
N ALA A 869 20.69 8.77 17.56
CA ALA A 869 21.13 9.97 18.26
C ALA A 869 21.59 9.65 19.70
N ALA A 870 20.88 8.75 20.40
CA ALA A 870 21.27 8.29 21.73
C ALA A 870 22.63 7.56 21.76
N ILE A 871 22.96 6.78 20.72
CA ILE A 871 24.29 6.17 20.57
C ILE A 871 25.36 7.28 20.51
N SER A 872 25.11 8.33 19.73
CA SER A 872 25.99 9.49 19.59
C SER A 872 26.09 10.32 20.87
N TYR A 873 25.06 10.33 21.72
CA TYR A 873 25.11 11.02 23.00
C TYR A 873 25.97 10.27 24.01
N GLY A 874 25.88 8.94 24.03
CA GLY A 874 26.62 8.12 24.98
C GLY A 874 28.15 8.19 24.80
N THR A 875 28.65 8.41 23.57
CA THR A 875 30.09 8.59 23.32
C THR A 875 30.63 9.94 23.76
N LYS A 876 29.76 10.93 24.06
CA LYS A 876 30.23 12.26 24.49
C LYS A 876 30.84 12.22 25.89
N LYS A 877 32.00 12.85 26.01
CA LYS A 877 32.75 12.94 27.27
C LYS A 877 31.87 13.33 28.46
N GLY A 878 31.85 12.45 29.46
CA GLY A 878 31.16 12.67 30.73
C GLY A 878 29.65 12.42 30.71
N VAL A 879 29.06 11.96 29.61
CA VAL A 879 27.67 11.46 29.59
C VAL A 879 27.59 10.12 30.32
N VAL A 880 28.36 9.14 29.85
CA VAL A 880 28.62 7.84 30.51
C VAL A 880 29.84 7.99 31.42
N ARG A 881 29.75 7.57 32.69
CA ARG A 881 30.70 7.97 33.76
C ARG A 881 31.27 6.84 34.59
N SER A 882 30.68 5.65 34.54
CA SER A 882 31.14 4.51 35.34
C SER A 882 31.14 3.24 34.51
N ASP A 883 31.92 2.24 34.91
CA ASP A 883 31.97 0.96 34.19
C ASP A 883 30.57 0.30 34.07
N GLU A 884 29.73 0.44 35.08
CA GLU A 884 28.32 -0.01 35.04
C GLU A 884 27.51 0.72 33.96
N GLU A 885 27.70 2.03 33.80
CA GLU A 885 27.02 2.81 32.75
C GLU A 885 27.59 2.50 31.35
N ILE A 886 28.87 2.13 31.25
CA ILE A 886 29.49 1.67 29.99
C ILE A 886 28.87 0.34 29.56
N GLU A 887 28.74 -0.61 30.49
CA GLU A 887 28.06 -1.89 30.24
C GLU A 887 26.62 -1.69 29.73
N ASP A 888 25.88 -0.82 30.42
CA ASP A 888 24.52 -0.41 30.09
C ASP A 888 24.41 0.24 28.69
N TYR A 889 25.38 1.10 28.34
CA TYR A 889 25.48 1.74 27.02
C TYR A 889 25.68 0.69 25.93
N PHE A 890 26.68 -0.18 26.07
CA PHE A 890 26.96 -1.21 25.09
C PHE A 890 25.80 -2.22 24.97
N PHE A 891 25.12 -2.53 26.07
CA PHE A 891 23.94 -3.38 26.04
C PHE A 891 22.81 -2.76 25.22
N MET A 892 22.56 -1.45 25.37
CA MET A 892 21.60 -0.72 24.54
C MET A 892 21.99 -0.75 23.06
N VAL A 893 23.25 -0.47 22.73
CA VAL A 893 23.77 -0.50 21.35
C VAL A 893 23.56 -1.87 20.72
N GLU A 894 23.83 -2.94 21.47
CA GLU A 894 23.60 -4.32 21.01
C GLU A 894 22.11 -4.64 20.79
N GLN A 895 21.20 -4.11 21.62
CA GLN A 895 19.76 -4.30 21.38
C GLN A 895 19.29 -3.57 20.12
N ILE A 896 19.84 -2.38 19.86
CA ILE A 896 19.57 -1.64 18.62
C ILE A 896 20.11 -2.44 17.43
N ASN A 897 21.33 -2.98 17.49
CA ASN A 897 21.91 -3.83 16.43
C ASN A 897 21.02 -5.02 16.09
N GLY A 898 20.57 -5.78 17.09
CA GLY A 898 19.73 -6.97 16.90
C GLY A 898 18.41 -6.65 16.19
N LEU A 899 17.67 -5.64 16.67
CA LEU A 899 16.40 -5.22 16.05
C LEU A 899 16.61 -4.57 14.67
N SER A 900 17.71 -3.84 14.49
CA SER A 900 18.07 -3.28 13.19
C SER A 900 18.32 -4.38 12.17
N SER A 901 18.97 -5.47 12.57
CA SER A 901 19.19 -6.62 11.70
C SER A 901 17.87 -7.33 11.35
N THR A 902 16.93 -7.45 12.30
CA THR A 902 15.60 -8.04 12.06
C THR A 902 14.75 -7.22 11.08
N LEU A 903 14.78 -5.89 11.20
CA LEU A 903 13.95 -4.98 10.41
C LEU A 903 14.67 -4.40 9.17
N ASN A 904 15.83 -4.95 8.84
CA ASN A 904 16.68 -4.49 7.74
C ASN A 904 17.07 -2.99 7.83
N LEU A 905 17.37 -2.51 9.04
CA LEU A 905 17.86 -1.16 9.34
C LEU A 905 19.38 -1.11 9.62
N ALA A 906 20.09 -2.21 9.37
CA ALA A 906 21.50 -2.37 9.72
C ALA A 906 22.42 -1.36 9.00
N THR A 907 22.07 -0.92 7.78
CA THR A 907 22.86 0.06 7.01
C THR A 907 22.92 1.43 7.69
N ASP A 908 21.78 1.97 8.13
CA ASP A 908 21.71 3.26 8.82
C ASP A 908 22.39 3.21 10.21
N PHE A 909 22.24 2.06 10.88
CA PHE A 909 22.96 1.77 12.12
C PHE A 909 24.48 1.80 11.91
N LEU A 910 24.99 1.12 10.89
CA LEU A 910 26.42 1.11 10.54
C LEU A 910 26.93 2.51 10.18
N ALA A 911 26.19 3.26 9.36
CA ALA A 911 26.56 4.62 9.00
C ALA A 911 26.67 5.56 10.22
N THR A 912 25.92 5.29 11.28
CA THR A 912 26.03 6.01 12.56
C THR A 912 27.26 5.57 13.34
N LEU A 913 27.49 4.25 13.47
CA LEU A 913 28.66 3.73 14.19
C LEU A 913 29.98 4.19 13.56
N ASP A 914 30.06 4.22 12.22
CA ASP A 914 31.27 4.61 11.49
C ASP A 914 31.67 6.09 11.67
N LYS A 915 30.74 6.94 12.15
CA LYS A 915 31.00 8.36 12.45
C LYS A 915 31.44 8.61 13.89
N LEU A 916 31.42 7.59 14.75
CA LEU A 916 31.60 7.73 16.19
C LEU A 916 32.90 7.06 16.66
N GLU A 917 33.52 7.67 17.65
CA GLU A 917 34.69 7.12 18.36
C GLU A 917 34.30 6.78 19.80
N VAL A 918 34.94 5.74 20.37
CA VAL A 918 34.68 5.25 21.73
C VAL A 918 35.84 5.48 22.68
N GLU A 919 36.84 6.28 22.27
CA GLU A 919 38.03 6.62 23.04
C GLU A 919 37.72 7.16 24.43
N ASP A 920 36.73 8.04 24.55
CA ASP A 920 36.30 8.62 25.84
C ASP A 920 35.58 7.62 26.76
N LEU A 921 35.22 6.42 26.27
CA LEU A 921 34.63 5.33 27.05
C LEU A 921 35.67 4.32 27.55
N LYS A 922 36.91 4.39 27.05
CA LYS A 922 37.99 3.46 27.45
C LYS A 922 38.57 3.86 28.80
N THR A 923 38.70 2.89 29.69
CA THR A 923 39.41 3.00 30.98
C THR A 923 40.57 1.99 31.00
N GLU A 924 41.56 2.19 31.89
CA GLU A 924 42.70 1.27 32.03
C GLU A 924 42.28 -0.20 32.26
N GLY A 925 41.08 -0.44 32.80
CA GLY A 925 40.57 -1.78 33.10
C GLY A 925 39.68 -2.40 32.01
N ASN A 926 39.19 -1.64 31.04
CA ASN A 926 38.18 -2.09 30.07
C ASN A 926 38.54 -1.83 28.59
N GLU A 927 39.69 -1.19 28.31
CA GLU A 927 40.09 -0.74 26.98
C GLU A 927 39.95 -1.83 25.90
N LYS A 928 40.43 -3.05 26.21
CA LYS A 928 40.37 -4.19 25.30
C LYS A 928 38.93 -4.64 25.05
N GLN A 929 38.12 -4.77 26.10
CA GLN A 929 36.74 -5.22 25.99
C GLN A 929 35.86 -4.19 25.24
N VAL A 930 36.01 -2.90 25.54
CA VAL A 930 35.27 -1.82 24.86
C VAL A 930 35.60 -1.81 23.37
N THR A 931 36.89 -1.89 23.01
CA THR A 931 37.32 -1.91 21.61
C THR A 931 36.79 -3.13 20.88
N LEU A 932 36.93 -4.32 21.48
CA LEU A 932 36.52 -5.57 20.86
C LEU A 932 34.99 -5.68 20.74
N ALA A 933 34.23 -5.25 21.75
CA ALA A 933 32.77 -5.22 21.71
C ALA A 933 32.27 -4.29 20.58
N TRP A 934 32.83 -3.08 20.47
CA TRP A 934 32.44 -2.13 19.43
C TRP A 934 32.70 -2.68 18.02
N GLN A 935 33.89 -3.27 17.81
CA GLN A 935 34.28 -3.87 16.54
C GLN A 935 33.40 -5.09 16.19
N LEU A 936 33.07 -5.93 17.16
CA LEU A 936 32.24 -7.12 16.93
C LEU A 936 30.77 -6.79 16.66
N ILE A 937 30.20 -5.78 17.33
CA ILE A 937 28.86 -5.27 16.99
C ILE A 937 28.81 -4.85 15.53
N ARG A 938 29.82 -4.06 15.10
CA ARG A 938 29.95 -3.61 13.71
C ARG A 938 30.10 -4.79 12.73
N VAL A 939 30.98 -5.74 13.02
CA VAL A 939 31.17 -6.95 12.19
C VAL A 939 29.89 -7.78 12.08
N HIS A 940 29.12 -7.89 13.17
CA HIS A 940 27.83 -8.55 13.16
C HIS A 940 26.85 -7.84 12.23
N SER A 941 26.69 -6.52 12.32
CA SER A 941 25.80 -5.79 11.40
C SER A 941 26.22 -5.95 9.93
N ILE A 942 27.52 -5.89 9.61
CA ILE A 942 28.04 -6.10 8.23
C ILE A 942 27.67 -7.50 7.70
N TYR A 943 27.72 -8.51 8.56
CA TYR A 943 27.33 -9.87 8.18
C TYR A 943 25.85 -9.92 7.78
N PHE A 944 24.96 -9.28 8.55
CA PHE A 944 23.52 -9.26 8.28
C PHE A 944 23.12 -8.39 7.09
N THR A 945 23.93 -7.40 6.70
CA THR A 945 23.75 -6.70 5.41
C THR A 945 24.19 -7.55 4.21
N GLY A 946 24.79 -8.72 4.43
CA GLY A 946 25.14 -9.69 3.38
C GLY A 946 26.60 -9.66 2.91
N ASP A 947 27.46 -8.80 3.47
CA ASP A 947 28.90 -8.77 3.15
C ASP A 947 29.66 -9.81 4.00
N PHE A 948 29.34 -11.08 3.75
CA PHE A 948 29.74 -12.20 4.59
C PHE A 948 31.26 -12.43 4.62
N ASP A 949 31.93 -12.34 3.47
CA ASP A 949 33.37 -12.58 3.37
C ASP A 949 34.17 -11.55 4.17
N ASN A 950 33.78 -10.28 4.06
CA ASN A 950 34.41 -9.19 4.81
C ASN A 950 34.18 -9.33 6.31
N ALA A 951 32.92 -9.54 6.72
CA ALA A 951 32.57 -9.73 8.12
C ALA A 951 33.28 -10.94 8.73
N TYR A 952 33.28 -12.08 8.04
CA TYR A 952 33.93 -13.30 8.52
C TYR A 952 35.46 -13.18 8.55
N GLY A 953 36.05 -12.47 7.58
CA GLY A 953 37.46 -12.12 7.59
C GLY A 953 37.85 -11.27 8.80
N GLN A 954 37.07 -10.23 9.10
CA GLN A 954 37.26 -9.38 10.28
C GLN A 954 37.04 -10.15 11.59
N LEU A 955 35.99 -10.98 11.68
CA LEU A 955 35.72 -11.83 12.85
C LEU A 955 36.95 -12.65 13.24
N LYS A 956 37.53 -13.38 12.28
CA LYS A 956 38.71 -14.23 12.50
C LYS A 956 39.96 -13.44 12.89
N ALA A 957 40.08 -12.19 12.44
CA ALA A 957 41.17 -11.31 12.83
C ALA A 957 41.01 -10.76 14.26
N LEU A 958 39.76 -10.57 14.71
CA LEU A 958 39.43 -10.02 16.02
C LEU A 958 39.44 -11.07 17.13
N ILE A 959 38.83 -12.23 16.89
CA ILE A 959 38.70 -13.30 17.89
C ILE A 959 38.56 -14.67 17.22
N ASP A 960 39.40 -15.62 17.63
CA ASP A 960 39.26 -17.02 17.22
C ASP A 960 38.21 -17.77 18.05
N ASN A 961 37.72 -18.88 17.51
CA ASN A 961 36.69 -19.69 18.15
C ASN A 961 37.16 -20.37 19.45
N ASP A 962 38.45 -20.73 19.55
CA ASP A 962 39.01 -21.34 20.75
C ASP A 962 38.97 -20.37 21.95
N SER A 963 39.29 -19.10 21.72
CA SER A 963 39.23 -18.04 22.73
C SER A 963 37.81 -17.81 23.26
N LEU A 964 36.77 -18.05 22.44
CA LEU A 964 35.37 -17.94 22.86
C LEU A 964 34.95 -19.05 23.82
N MET A 965 35.56 -20.24 23.73
CA MET A 965 35.20 -21.39 24.56
C MET A 965 35.46 -21.16 26.05
N ASP A 966 36.34 -20.21 26.39
CA ASP A 966 36.67 -19.86 27.78
C ASP A 966 35.88 -18.67 28.33
N MET A 967 35.13 -17.94 27.49
CA MET A 967 34.26 -16.85 27.94
C MET A 967 32.94 -17.43 28.44
N GLU A 968 32.46 -17.06 29.63
CA GLU A 968 31.21 -17.63 30.17
C GLU A 968 29.97 -17.22 29.35
N GLY A 969 29.96 -16.04 28.74
CA GLY A 969 28.88 -15.61 27.86
C GLY A 969 27.51 -15.44 28.55
N THR A 970 27.48 -15.26 29.88
CA THR A 970 26.24 -14.95 30.61
C THR A 970 26.23 -13.51 31.07
N VAL A 971 25.06 -12.86 31.04
CA VAL A 971 24.90 -11.49 31.53
C VAL A 971 24.97 -11.49 33.05
N LYS A 972 26.11 -11.06 33.61
CA LYS A 972 26.30 -10.77 35.02
C LYS A 972 26.86 -9.35 35.16
N LYS A 973 26.64 -8.75 36.33
CA LYS A 973 27.17 -7.41 36.64
C LYS A 973 28.70 -7.44 36.56
N GLY A 974 29.30 -6.61 35.71
CA GLY A 974 30.75 -6.58 35.46
C GLY A 974 31.25 -7.56 34.39
N SER A 975 30.37 -8.22 33.64
CA SER A 975 30.73 -9.09 32.50
C SER A 975 29.89 -8.83 31.23
N VAL A 976 29.22 -7.68 31.14
CA VAL A 976 28.29 -7.39 30.03
C VAL A 976 29.05 -7.24 28.71
N LEU A 977 30.22 -6.58 28.73
CA LEU A 977 31.05 -6.44 27.53
C LEU A 977 31.54 -7.80 27.01
N ASP A 978 32.02 -8.68 27.90
CA ASP A 978 32.42 -10.05 27.54
C ASP A 978 31.23 -10.85 26.98
N CYS A 979 30.04 -10.64 27.55
CA CYS A 979 28.82 -11.24 27.05
C CYS A 979 28.47 -10.77 25.62
N ILE A 980 28.59 -9.47 25.33
CA ILE A 980 28.34 -8.90 24.00
C ILE A 980 29.36 -9.43 22.98
N ILE A 981 30.65 -9.45 23.35
CA ILE A 981 31.74 -10.03 22.56
C ILE A 981 31.41 -11.49 22.22
N TYR A 982 31.06 -12.28 23.23
CA TYR A 982 30.74 -13.69 23.06
C TYR A 982 29.54 -13.90 22.12
N HIS A 983 28.41 -13.22 22.36
CA HIS A 983 27.19 -13.46 21.59
C HIS A 983 27.34 -13.04 20.12
N ASN A 984 27.91 -11.87 19.84
CA ASN A 984 28.13 -11.42 18.47
C ASN A 984 29.05 -12.38 17.72
N ALA A 985 30.21 -12.72 18.28
CA ALA A 985 31.15 -13.63 17.64
C ALA A 985 30.57 -15.05 17.48
N ARG A 986 29.95 -15.58 18.53
CA ARG A 986 29.39 -16.94 18.53
C ARG A 986 28.22 -17.09 17.57
N SER A 987 27.39 -16.07 17.42
CA SER A 987 26.29 -16.05 16.44
C SER A 987 26.83 -16.30 15.03
N LEU A 988 27.87 -15.54 14.63
CA LEU A 988 28.49 -15.66 13.31
C LEU A 988 29.23 -16.99 13.12
N TYR A 989 30.02 -17.45 14.10
CA TYR A 989 30.68 -18.76 14.01
C TYR A 989 29.66 -19.91 13.90
N THR A 990 28.50 -19.79 14.55
CA THR A 990 27.42 -20.78 14.44
C THR A 990 26.84 -20.82 13.01
N MET A 991 26.65 -19.65 12.39
CA MET A 991 26.24 -19.56 10.98
C MET A 991 27.28 -20.19 10.04
N GLU A 992 28.57 -19.99 10.33
CA GLU A 992 29.72 -20.55 9.62
C GLU A 992 30.01 -22.04 9.93
N GLY A 993 29.14 -22.70 10.69
CA GLY A 993 29.16 -24.15 10.86
C GLY A 993 29.70 -24.67 12.19
N GLU A 994 30.00 -23.81 13.15
CA GLU A 994 30.52 -24.17 14.49
C GLU A 994 29.41 -24.35 15.55
N ALA A 995 28.28 -24.93 15.13
CA ALA A 995 27.12 -25.13 16.01
C ALA A 995 27.43 -26.08 17.19
N PHE A 996 28.27 -27.09 16.98
CA PHE A 996 28.62 -28.04 18.03
C PHE A 996 29.41 -27.39 19.17
N ASP A 997 30.29 -26.44 18.86
CA ASP A 997 31.06 -25.71 19.87
C ASP A 997 30.16 -24.86 20.78
N ARG A 998 29.08 -24.29 20.23
CA ARG A 998 28.06 -23.62 21.04
C ARG A 998 27.46 -24.56 22.08
N ILE A 999 27.14 -25.80 21.70
CA ILE A 999 26.56 -26.80 22.62
C ILE A 999 27.56 -27.19 23.70
N LEU A 1000 28.82 -27.45 23.33
CA LEU A 1000 29.87 -27.77 24.30
C LEU A 1000 30.06 -26.64 25.31
N HIS A 1001 29.98 -25.39 24.85
CA HIS A 1001 30.03 -24.21 25.70
C HIS A 1001 28.82 -24.11 26.64
N ASP A 1002 27.60 -24.26 26.12
CA ASP A 1002 26.39 -24.20 26.95
C ASP A 1002 26.41 -25.31 28.04
N ILE A 1003 26.98 -26.47 27.75
CA ILE A 1003 27.21 -27.54 28.74
C ILE A 1003 28.30 -27.16 29.75
N LYS A 1004 29.44 -26.63 29.29
CA LYS A 1004 30.57 -26.21 30.15
C LYS A 1004 30.12 -25.20 31.20
N PHE A 1005 29.24 -24.27 30.83
CA PHE A 1005 28.78 -23.19 31.69
C PHE A 1005 27.36 -23.39 32.26
N ASP A 1006 26.73 -24.54 32.02
CA ASP A 1006 25.37 -24.88 32.45
C ASP A 1006 24.31 -23.83 32.05
N ILE A 1007 24.32 -23.43 30.77
CA ILE A 1007 23.44 -22.40 30.20
C ILE A 1007 22.15 -23.04 29.68
N TYR A 1008 21.05 -22.89 30.43
CA TYR A 1008 19.73 -23.46 30.08
C TYR A 1008 18.57 -22.46 30.22
N ASN A 1009 18.84 -21.23 30.63
CA ASN A 1009 17.85 -20.20 30.93
C ASN A 1009 17.38 -19.43 29.68
N LEU A 1010 16.90 -20.16 28.68
CA LEU A 1010 16.47 -19.63 27.37
C LEU A 1010 14.99 -19.95 27.12
N HIS A 1011 14.23 -18.99 26.58
CA HIS A 1011 12.78 -19.11 26.34
C HIS A 1011 12.41 -19.45 24.88
N HIS A 1012 13.42 -19.63 24.03
CA HIS A 1012 13.32 -20.04 22.62
C HIS A 1012 14.23 -21.26 22.36
N LEU A 1013 14.12 -21.86 21.17
CA LEU A 1013 15.01 -22.93 20.76
C LEU A 1013 16.31 -22.37 20.21
N VAL A 1014 17.42 -22.80 20.79
CA VAL A 1014 18.75 -22.40 20.33
C VAL A 1014 19.03 -23.06 18.98
N GLY A 1015 19.39 -22.26 17.98
CA GLY A 1015 19.71 -22.73 16.64
C GLY A 1015 20.72 -23.89 16.65
N ALA A 1016 21.80 -23.79 17.43
CA ALA A 1016 22.82 -24.85 17.52
C ALA A 1016 22.26 -26.23 17.93
N ILE A 1017 21.33 -26.28 18.89
CA ILE A 1017 20.70 -27.53 19.36
C ILE A 1017 19.84 -28.15 18.25
N VAL A 1018 19.13 -27.31 17.50
CA VAL A 1018 18.27 -27.70 16.38
C VAL A 1018 19.11 -28.14 15.17
N GLN A 1019 20.16 -27.39 14.84
CA GLN A 1019 21.07 -27.67 13.73
C GLN A 1019 21.80 -29.01 13.89
N THR A 1020 22.17 -29.36 15.13
CA THR A 1020 22.73 -30.67 15.46
C THR A 1020 21.66 -31.74 15.71
N ALA A 1021 20.38 -31.43 15.54
CA ALA A 1021 19.25 -32.35 15.62
C ALA A 1021 19.19 -33.20 16.90
N VAL A 1022 19.25 -32.52 18.06
CA VAL A 1022 19.03 -33.12 19.39
C VAL A 1022 17.53 -33.31 19.64
N ASN A 1023 17.14 -34.28 20.48
CA ASN A 1023 15.75 -34.39 20.91
C ASN A 1023 15.31 -33.19 21.76
N VAL A 1024 14.51 -32.30 21.16
CA VAL A 1024 13.93 -31.10 21.80
C VAL A 1024 12.41 -31.17 21.97
N GLU A 1025 11.81 -32.35 21.76
CA GLU A 1025 10.36 -32.57 21.89
C GLU A 1025 9.77 -32.02 23.20
N PRO A 1026 10.42 -32.15 24.40
CA PRO A 1026 9.89 -31.59 25.63
C PRO A 1026 9.67 -30.07 25.59
N LEU A 1027 10.41 -29.34 24.75
CA LEU A 1027 10.38 -27.88 24.68
C LEU A 1027 9.34 -27.33 23.70
N LEU A 1028 8.92 -28.11 22.68
CA LEU A 1028 8.04 -27.61 21.60
C LEU A 1028 6.71 -27.03 22.13
N GLY A 1029 6.13 -27.60 23.18
CA GLY A 1029 4.90 -27.08 23.80
C GLY A 1029 5.09 -25.81 24.64
N LEU A 1030 6.34 -25.43 24.94
CA LEU A 1030 6.69 -24.37 25.88
C LEU A 1030 7.38 -23.16 25.26
N VAL A 1031 7.90 -23.30 24.05
CA VAL A 1031 8.65 -22.26 23.32
C VAL A 1031 7.78 -21.63 22.23
N ARG A 1032 8.30 -20.56 21.62
CA ARG A 1032 7.62 -19.85 20.54
C ARG A 1032 7.85 -20.52 19.20
N PRO A 1033 6.89 -20.39 18.28
CA PRO A 1033 7.03 -20.92 16.94
C PRO A 1033 7.87 -19.96 16.07
N GLU A 1034 9.19 -20.06 16.20
CA GLU A 1034 10.21 -19.36 15.39
C GLU A 1034 10.78 -20.32 14.31
N PRO A 1035 11.69 -19.94 13.39
CA PRO A 1035 12.11 -20.82 12.29
C PRO A 1035 12.77 -22.09 12.80
N TYR A 1036 13.59 -21.98 13.86
CA TYR A 1036 14.21 -23.13 14.49
C TYR A 1036 13.20 -24.07 15.19
N TYR A 1037 12.02 -23.58 15.56
CA TYR A 1037 10.93 -24.43 16.05
C TYR A 1037 10.39 -25.33 14.93
N PHE A 1038 10.16 -24.79 13.75
CA PHE A 1038 9.69 -25.57 12.61
C PHE A 1038 10.78 -26.47 12.02
N GLU A 1039 12.04 -26.04 12.07
CA GLU A 1039 13.18 -26.92 11.76
C GLU A 1039 13.27 -28.10 12.73
N ALA A 1040 13.01 -27.88 14.01
CA ALA A 1040 12.97 -28.96 15.00
C ALA A 1040 11.85 -29.97 14.74
N GLN A 1041 10.65 -29.49 14.41
CA GLN A 1041 9.53 -30.37 14.04
C GLN A 1041 9.86 -31.29 12.86
N SER A 1042 10.64 -30.79 11.89
CA SER A 1042 11.02 -31.51 10.67
C SER A 1042 11.76 -32.82 10.94
N TYR A 1043 12.57 -32.89 12.01
CA TYR A 1043 13.29 -34.11 12.38
C TYR A 1043 12.66 -34.92 13.53
N LEU A 1044 11.59 -34.40 14.16
CA LEU A 1044 10.91 -35.03 15.31
C LEU A 1044 9.56 -35.68 14.98
N ALA A 1045 8.60 -34.93 14.42
CA ALA A 1045 7.19 -35.37 14.40
C ALA A 1045 6.35 -34.90 13.19
N GLY A 1046 6.98 -34.33 12.15
CA GLY A 1046 6.28 -33.69 11.02
C GLY A 1046 5.93 -32.23 11.31
N ILE A 1047 5.78 -31.41 10.26
CA ILE A 1047 5.63 -29.96 10.38
C ILE A 1047 4.14 -29.56 10.36
N GLU A 1048 3.74 -28.68 11.27
CA GLU A 1048 2.39 -28.08 11.26
C GLU A 1048 2.33 -26.85 10.33
N LEU A 1049 1.93 -27.08 9.08
CA LEU A 1049 1.97 -26.07 8.01
C LEU A 1049 1.02 -24.87 8.20
N HIS A 1050 -0.12 -25.08 8.86
CA HIS A 1050 -1.09 -24.01 9.15
C HIS A 1050 -0.49 -22.94 10.06
N GLN A 1051 0.21 -23.36 11.12
CA GLN A 1051 0.86 -22.44 12.07
C GLN A 1051 1.88 -21.54 11.37
N ILE A 1052 2.59 -22.05 10.37
CA ILE A 1052 3.55 -21.25 9.59
C ILE A 1052 2.83 -20.11 8.84
N GLY A 1053 1.66 -20.40 8.24
CA GLY A 1053 0.86 -19.38 7.55
C GLY A 1053 0.41 -18.27 8.50
N GLU A 1054 -0.17 -18.65 9.64
CA GLU A 1054 -0.61 -17.69 10.65
C GLU A 1054 0.53 -16.79 11.14
N ILE A 1055 1.74 -17.34 11.32
CA ILE A 1055 2.89 -16.53 11.75
C ILE A 1055 3.37 -15.59 10.66
N ILE A 1056 3.41 -16.04 9.40
CA ILE A 1056 3.81 -15.19 8.26
C ILE A 1056 2.88 -13.97 8.15
N ASP A 1057 1.58 -14.17 8.32
CA ASP A 1057 0.57 -13.10 8.28
C ASP A 1057 0.69 -12.14 9.47
N GLU A 1058 1.34 -12.59 10.53
CA GLU A 1058 1.54 -11.86 11.78
C GLU A 1058 2.88 -11.10 11.85
N LEU A 1059 3.79 -11.32 10.91
CA LEU A 1059 5.08 -10.64 10.84
C LEU A 1059 4.92 -9.17 10.49
N HIS A 1060 5.82 -8.34 11.02
CA HIS A 1060 5.98 -6.96 10.57
C HIS A 1060 6.39 -6.93 9.09
N ASP A 1061 5.97 -5.89 8.36
CA ASP A 1061 6.18 -5.77 6.91
C ASP A 1061 7.67 -5.89 6.53
N ASN A 1062 8.54 -5.23 7.30
CA ASN A 1062 10.00 -5.27 7.09
C ASN A 1062 10.71 -6.55 7.61
N GLU A 1063 10.02 -7.56 8.17
CA GLU A 1063 10.64 -8.82 8.62
C GLU A 1063 10.87 -9.82 7.47
N HIS A 1064 11.50 -9.37 6.39
CA HIS A 1064 11.65 -10.14 5.15
C HIS A 1064 12.51 -11.42 5.32
N ILE A 1065 13.57 -11.37 6.13
CA ILE A 1065 14.45 -12.54 6.38
C ILE A 1065 13.66 -13.68 7.02
N GLU A 1066 12.86 -13.35 8.02
CA GLU A 1066 12.02 -14.28 8.76
C GLU A 1066 10.93 -14.86 7.85
N ARG A 1067 10.23 -13.99 7.10
CA ARG A 1067 9.18 -14.36 6.15
C ARG A 1067 9.69 -15.34 5.08
N ILE A 1068 10.84 -15.06 4.49
CA ILE A 1068 11.47 -15.95 3.50
C ILE A 1068 11.90 -17.27 4.14
N THR A 1069 12.49 -17.24 5.33
CA THR A 1069 12.94 -18.46 6.01
C THR A 1069 11.76 -19.38 6.34
N LEU A 1070 10.66 -18.84 6.87
CA LEU A 1070 9.44 -19.60 7.15
C LEU A 1070 8.78 -20.13 5.88
N THR A 1071 8.72 -19.32 4.82
CA THR A 1071 8.18 -19.75 3.52
C THR A 1071 9.02 -20.85 2.89
N TYR A 1072 10.35 -20.75 3.00
CA TYR A 1072 11.26 -21.82 2.60
C TYR A 1072 10.97 -23.12 3.36
N ILE A 1073 10.86 -23.05 4.70
CA ILE A 1073 10.56 -24.23 5.52
C ILE A 1073 9.24 -24.89 5.08
N LYS A 1074 8.20 -24.08 4.81
CA LYS A 1074 6.90 -24.52 4.27
C LYS A 1074 7.04 -25.18 2.89
N SER A 1075 7.80 -24.57 1.98
CA SER A 1075 7.97 -25.03 0.59
C SER A 1075 8.61 -26.42 0.46
N ARG A 1076 9.31 -26.91 1.49
CA ARG A 1076 9.88 -28.26 1.53
C ARG A 1076 8.81 -29.37 1.57
N ASN A 1077 7.59 -29.04 1.98
CA ASN A 1077 6.50 -30.00 2.18
C ASN A 1077 5.26 -29.72 1.32
N VAL A 1078 5.06 -28.46 0.90
CA VAL A 1078 3.95 -28.07 0.03
C VAL A 1078 4.47 -27.29 -1.17
N ASN A 1079 3.77 -27.41 -2.29
CA ASN A 1079 4.05 -26.56 -3.43
C ASN A 1079 3.73 -25.10 -3.07
N VAL A 1080 4.71 -24.23 -3.24
CA VAL A 1080 4.52 -22.78 -3.25
C VAL A 1080 4.71 -22.38 -4.72
N ASP A 1081 3.68 -21.78 -5.29
CA ASP A 1081 3.69 -21.42 -6.70
C ASP A 1081 4.69 -20.27 -6.97
N TYR A 1082 5.05 -20.13 -8.24
CA TYR A 1082 6.08 -19.17 -8.65
C TYR A 1082 5.69 -17.72 -8.33
N ASP A 1083 4.41 -17.35 -8.43
CA ASP A 1083 3.92 -15.99 -8.17
C ASP A 1083 4.04 -15.66 -6.67
N SER A 1084 3.64 -16.59 -5.81
CA SER A 1084 3.83 -16.48 -4.35
C SER A 1084 5.31 -16.34 -3.97
N ILE A 1085 6.23 -17.08 -4.61
CA ILE A 1085 7.67 -16.96 -4.36
C ILE A 1085 8.19 -15.62 -4.87
N ASP A 1086 7.75 -15.16 -6.04
CA ASP A 1086 8.25 -13.94 -6.67
C ASP A 1086 7.92 -12.68 -5.85
N LYS A 1087 6.78 -12.68 -5.16
CA LYS A 1087 6.37 -11.65 -4.18
C LYS A 1087 7.19 -11.63 -2.88
N LEU A 1088 8.12 -12.56 -2.67
CA LEU A 1088 9.01 -12.49 -1.51
C LEU A 1088 10.17 -11.53 -1.78
N VAL A 1089 10.39 -10.60 -0.85
CA VAL A 1089 11.41 -9.54 -0.99
C VAL A 1089 12.77 -10.05 -0.54
N SER A 1090 13.72 -10.18 -1.48
CA SER A 1090 15.12 -10.48 -1.16
C SER A 1090 15.85 -9.23 -0.67
N VAL A 1091 16.54 -9.34 0.47
CA VAL A 1091 17.20 -8.22 1.17
C VAL A 1091 18.70 -8.44 1.38
N ASN A 1092 19.18 -9.67 1.18
CA ASN A 1092 20.59 -10.05 1.26
C ASN A 1092 20.82 -11.39 0.52
N PRO A 1093 22.08 -11.80 0.28
CA PRO A 1093 22.37 -13.04 -0.43
C PRO A 1093 21.74 -14.27 0.20
N TYR A 1094 21.65 -14.36 1.54
CA TYR A 1094 20.99 -15.50 2.21
C TYR A 1094 19.52 -15.65 1.78
N THR A 1095 18.75 -14.56 1.82
CA THR A 1095 17.34 -14.59 1.42
C THR A 1095 17.15 -14.85 -0.07
N ARG A 1096 18.03 -14.31 -0.92
CA ARG A 1096 18.06 -14.60 -2.36
C ARG A 1096 18.36 -16.08 -2.63
N GLY A 1097 19.30 -16.67 -1.90
CA GLY A 1097 19.64 -18.08 -1.98
C GLY A 1097 18.47 -18.99 -1.61
N LEU A 1098 17.74 -18.68 -0.53
CA LEU A 1098 16.53 -19.41 -0.16
C LEU A 1098 15.41 -19.25 -1.21
N LYS A 1099 15.24 -18.05 -1.78
CA LYS A 1099 14.28 -17.80 -2.85
C LYS A 1099 14.58 -18.65 -4.09
N ASN A 1100 15.84 -18.75 -4.49
CA ASN A 1100 16.28 -19.64 -5.57
C ASN A 1100 16.01 -21.13 -5.28
N LEU A 1101 16.15 -21.60 -4.03
CA LEU A 1101 15.75 -22.96 -3.67
C LEU A 1101 14.24 -23.18 -3.82
N MET A 1102 13.42 -22.20 -3.41
CA MET A 1102 11.97 -22.30 -3.55
C MET A 1102 11.56 -22.36 -5.02
N TYR A 1103 12.19 -21.59 -5.91
CA TYR A 1103 11.96 -21.71 -7.35
C TYR A 1103 12.31 -23.10 -7.87
N ALA A 1104 13.45 -23.67 -7.45
CA ALA A 1104 13.82 -25.04 -7.80
C ALA A 1104 12.73 -26.05 -7.36
N PHE A 1105 12.21 -25.93 -6.13
CA PHE A 1105 11.14 -26.81 -5.63
C PHE A 1105 9.82 -26.65 -6.41
N SER A 1106 9.45 -25.42 -6.78
CA SER A 1106 8.25 -25.14 -7.56
C SER A 1106 8.36 -25.74 -8.98
N CYS A 1107 9.53 -25.61 -9.62
CA CYS A 1107 9.80 -26.22 -10.91
C CYS A 1107 9.86 -27.76 -10.84
N GLU A 1108 10.47 -28.34 -9.79
CA GLU A 1108 10.42 -29.79 -9.55
C GLU A 1108 8.99 -30.30 -9.41
N TYR A 1109 8.12 -29.57 -8.70
CA TYR A 1109 6.72 -29.94 -8.57
C TYR A 1109 5.99 -29.92 -9.93
N LYS A 1110 6.23 -28.89 -10.76
CA LYS A 1110 5.67 -28.83 -12.11
C LYS A 1110 6.13 -30.01 -12.98
N LEU A 1111 7.42 -30.34 -12.94
CA LEU A 1111 7.99 -31.47 -13.68
C LEU A 1111 7.38 -32.83 -13.26
N LEU A 1112 6.97 -32.97 -11.99
CA LEU A 1112 6.30 -34.19 -11.50
C LEU A 1112 4.84 -34.30 -11.95
N VAL A 1113 4.18 -33.18 -12.26
CA VAL A 1113 2.76 -33.12 -12.64
C VAL A 1113 2.58 -33.14 -14.17
N ASP A 1114 3.54 -32.63 -14.93
CA ASP A 1114 3.53 -32.63 -16.39
C ASP A 1114 3.96 -34.00 -16.95
N GLU A 1115 3.14 -34.62 -17.80
CA GLU A 1115 3.45 -35.91 -18.46
C GLU A 1115 4.50 -35.77 -19.57
N SER A 1116 4.84 -34.54 -19.98
CA SER A 1116 5.86 -34.25 -21.00
C SER A 1116 7.22 -33.94 -20.36
N HIS A 1117 8.10 -34.94 -20.25
CA HIS A 1117 9.47 -34.75 -19.79
C HIS A 1117 10.25 -33.86 -20.79
N ASN A 1118 10.62 -32.64 -20.40
CA ASN A 1118 11.43 -31.72 -21.20
C ASN A 1118 12.78 -31.41 -20.53
N ILE A 1119 13.88 -31.66 -21.24
CA ILE A 1119 15.26 -31.40 -20.80
C ILE A 1119 15.47 -29.92 -20.42
N GLU A 1120 14.79 -28.98 -21.10
CA GLU A 1120 14.89 -27.55 -20.80
C GLU A 1120 14.40 -27.21 -19.37
N GLN A 1121 13.41 -27.95 -18.84
CA GLN A 1121 12.92 -27.78 -17.48
C GLN A 1121 13.91 -28.31 -16.44
N GLU A 1122 14.62 -29.41 -16.75
CA GLU A 1122 15.68 -29.96 -15.89
C GLU A 1122 16.85 -28.97 -15.78
N ASP A 1123 17.30 -28.39 -16.89
CA ASP A 1123 18.38 -27.40 -16.92
C ASP A 1123 18.02 -26.13 -16.11
N GLU A 1124 16.75 -25.72 -16.14
CA GLU A 1124 16.26 -24.59 -15.35
C GLU A 1124 16.28 -24.89 -13.85
N ILE A 1125 15.85 -26.07 -13.42
CA ILE A 1125 15.92 -26.50 -12.01
C ILE A 1125 17.38 -26.53 -11.54
N ILE A 1126 18.28 -27.10 -12.35
CA ILE A 1126 19.73 -27.13 -12.08
C ILE A 1126 20.27 -25.71 -11.91
N ARG A 1127 19.87 -24.79 -12.80
CA ARG A 1127 20.27 -23.38 -12.73
C ARG A 1127 19.87 -22.74 -11.40
N TYR A 1128 18.63 -22.94 -10.93
CA TYR A 1128 18.17 -22.39 -9.65
C TYR A 1128 18.97 -22.93 -8.46
N TYR A 1129 19.26 -24.23 -8.42
CA TYR A 1129 20.16 -24.79 -7.41
C TYR A 1129 21.56 -24.19 -7.47
N GLN A 1130 22.13 -24.05 -8.66
CA GLN A 1130 23.46 -23.45 -8.85
C GLN A 1130 23.51 -21.98 -8.44
N LEU A 1131 22.43 -21.22 -8.64
CA LEU A 1131 22.29 -19.84 -8.17
C LEU A 1131 22.15 -19.76 -6.64
N ALA A 1132 21.46 -20.71 -6.00
CA ALA A 1132 21.29 -20.73 -4.55
C ALA A 1132 22.57 -21.05 -3.77
N LEU A 1133 23.41 -21.94 -4.28
CA LEU A 1133 24.61 -22.43 -3.58
C LEU A 1133 25.62 -21.34 -3.16
N PRO A 1134 26.09 -20.42 -4.03
CA PRO A 1134 27.04 -19.38 -3.62
C PRO A 1134 26.44 -18.43 -2.59
N ASP A 1135 25.17 -18.07 -2.74
CA ASP A 1135 24.43 -17.16 -1.86
C ASP A 1135 24.24 -17.71 -0.44
N LEU A 1136 24.15 -19.03 -0.30
CA LEU A 1136 24.00 -19.72 0.99
C LEU A 1136 25.34 -20.15 1.60
N SER A 1137 26.47 -19.93 0.93
CA SER A 1137 27.77 -20.55 1.29
C SER A 1137 28.21 -20.26 2.73
N HIS A 1138 27.84 -19.10 3.28
CA HIS A 1138 28.21 -18.64 4.62
C HIS A 1138 27.25 -19.11 5.71
N ILE A 1139 25.99 -19.42 5.37
CA ILE A 1139 25.02 -19.99 6.30
C ILE A 1139 25.03 -21.52 6.13
N LYS A 1140 26.04 -22.17 6.71
CA LYS A 1140 26.37 -23.59 6.44
C LYS A 1140 25.21 -24.54 6.64
N PHE A 1141 24.33 -24.25 7.61
CA PHE A 1141 23.17 -25.09 7.85
C PHE A 1141 22.27 -25.18 6.62
N TYR A 1142 21.86 -24.05 6.04
CA TYR A 1142 21.04 -24.01 4.83
C TYR A 1142 21.82 -24.38 3.56
N TYR A 1143 23.13 -24.11 3.51
CA TYR A 1143 23.99 -24.59 2.43
C TYR A 1143 23.99 -26.12 2.31
N VAL A 1144 24.06 -26.83 3.44
CA VAL A 1144 24.00 -28.30 3.45
C VAL A 1144 22.61 -28.80 3.04
N GLN A 1145 21.54 -28.10 3.43
CA GLN A 1145 20.19 -28.42 2.93
C GLN A 1145 20.09 -28.25 1.41
N ALA A 1146 20.61 -27.15 0.86
CA ALA A 1146 20.65 -26.87 -0.57
C ALA A 1146 21.36 -27.99 -1.34
N LEU A 1147 22.53 -28.43 -0.87
CA LEU A 1147 23.26 -29.55 -1.44
C LEU A 1147 22.48 -30.87 -1.38
N TYR A 1148 21.72 -31.10 -0.30
CA TYR A 1148 20.90 -32.29 -0.16
C TYR A 1148 19.78 -32.33 -1.20
N PHE A 1149 19.00 -31.24 -1.30
CA PHE A 1149 17.91 -31.17 -2.25
C PHE A 1149 18.41 -31.22 -3.69
N TYR A 1150 19.53 -30.54 -3.98
CA TYR A 1150 20.16 -30.62 -5.29
C TYR A 1150 20.63 -32.05 -5.62
N ALA A 1151 21.31 -32.74 -4.69
CA ALA A 1151 21.71 -34.13 -4.88
C ALA A 1151 20.49 -35.05 -5.07
N ARG A 1152 19.41 -34.84 -4.32
CA ARG A 1152 18.15 -35.59 -4.48
C ARG A 1152 17.59 -35.42 -5.89
N PHE A 1153 17.56 -34.20 -6.42
CA PHE A 1153 17.09 -33.93 -7.78
C PHE A 1153 18.02 -34.53 -8.85
N LEU A 1154 19.34 -34.36 -8.71
CA LEU A 1154 20.31 -34.97 -9.63
C LEU A 1154 20.20 -36.50 -9.67
N GLN A 1155 19.86 -37.12 -8.54
CA GLN A 1155 19.59 -38.56 -8.47
C GLN A 1155 18.35 -38.95 -9.28
N THR A 1156 17.27 -38.17 -9.21
CA THR A 1156 16.03 -38.48 -9.92
C THR A 1156 16.20 -38.44 -11.44
N ILE A 1157 17.05 -37.53 -11.94
CA ILE A 1157 17.35 -37.40 -13.38
C ILE A 1157 18.57 -38.23 -13.84
N ASN A 1158 19.17 -39.05 -12.95
CA ASN A 1158 20.37 -39.85 -13.23
C ASN A 1158 21.57 -39.03 -13.76
N SER A 1159 21.77 -37.80 -13.26
CA SER A 1159 22.88 -36.94 -13.68
C SER A 1159 24.25 -37.46 -13.19
N GLN A 1160 25.29 -37.23 -13.99
CA GLN A 1160 26.67 -37.58 -13.65
C GLN A 1160 27.22 -36.76 -12.46
N ASP A 1161 26.65 -35.58 -12.22
CA ASP A 1161 27.08 -34.68 -11.13
C ASP A 1161 26.57 -35.11 -9.76
N PHE A 1162 25.64 -36.08 -9.69
CA PHE A 1162 25.05 -36.56 -8.44
C PHE A 1162 26.12 -36.94 -7.41
N GLU A 1163 27.10 -37.75 -7.79
CA GLU A 1163 28.15 -38.23 -6.88
C GLU A 1163 29.01 -37.09 -6.31
N ILE A 1164 29.29 -36.07 -7.12
CA ILE A 1164 30.09 -34.91 -6.70
C ILE A 1164 29.35 -34.10 -5.64
N VAL A 1165 28.08 -33.78 -5.91
CA VAL A 1165 27.24 -32.99 -4.99
C VAL A 1165 26.93 -33.79 -3.72
N TYR A 1166 26.63 -35.08 -3.87
CA TYR A 1166 26.38 -36.01 -2.77
C TYR A 1166 27.55 -36.09 -1.79
N GLU A 1167 28.76 -36.38 -2.27
CA GLU A 1167 29.93 -36.55 -1.40
C GLU A 1167 30.31 -35.24 -0.72
N LYS A 1168 30.22 -34.11 -1.44
CA LYS A 1168 30.43 -32.78 -0.86
C LYS A 1168 29.44 -32.47 0.26
N GLY A 1169 28.15 -32.71 0.02
CA GLY A 1169 27.09 -32.47 1.00
C GLY A 1169 27.20 -33.37 2.24
N LEU A 1170 27.46 -34.66 2.05
CA LEU A 1170 27.64 -35.62 3.13
C LEU A 1170 28.90 -35.32 3.98
N ASP A 1171 30.01 -34.94 3.34
CA ASP A 1171 31.24 -34.54 4.03
C ASP A 1171 31.00 -33.29 4.89
N LEU A 1172 30.34 -32.27 4.35
CA LEU A 1172 29.99 -31.06 5.10
C LEU A 1172 29.02 -31.34 6.26
N ALA A 1173 27.99 -32.15 6.03
CA ALA A 1173 27.04 -32.54 7.08
C ALA A 1173 27.74 -33.25 8.25
N LYS A 1174 28.74 -34.11 7.96
CA LYS A 1174 29.58 -34.75 8.99
C LYS A 1174 30.51 -33.76 9.67
N ARG A 1175 31.18 -32.90 8.90
CA ARG A 1175 32.14 -31.90 9.39
C ARG A 1175 31.49 -30.94 10.40
N HIS A 1176 30.28 -30.46 10.10
CA HIS A 1176 29.54 -29.50 10.92
C HIS A 1176 28.56 -30.15 11.90
N HIS A 1177 28.56 -31.48 12.01
CA HIS A 1177 27.71 -32.23 12.92
C HIS A 1177 26.18 -32.03 12.72
N TYR A 1178 25.75 -31.80 11.48
CA TYR A 1178 24.33 -31.71 11.10
C TYR A 1178 23.73 -33.11 10.93
N ARG A 1179 23.50 -33.79 12.06
CA ARG A 1179 23.18 -35.22 12.14
C ARG A 1179 21.93 -35.64 11.35
N TYR A 1180 20.87 -34.85 11.40
CA TYR A 1180 19.65 -35.13 10.62
C TYR A 1180 19.92 -35.07 9.11
N TRP A 1181 20.65 -34.06 8.65
CA TRP A 1181 21.00 -33.93 7.24
C TRP A 1181 21.98 -35.03 6.80
N GLN A 1182 22.93 -35.43 7.65
CA GLN A 1182 23.76 -36.61 7.42
C GLN A 1182 22.91 -37.87 7.20
N HIS A 1183 21.87 -38.07 8.02
CA HIS A 1183 20.92 -39.16 7.85
C HIS A 1183 20.18 -39.07 6.50
N CYS A 1184 19.69 -37.89 6.13
CA CYS A 1184 19.00 -37.67 4.86
C CYS A 1184 19.89 -38.02 3.64
N PHE A 1185 21.16 -37.58 3.62
CA PHE A 1185 22.10 -37.98 2.57
C PHE A 1185 22.31 -39.51 2.53
N LEU A 1186 22.53 -40.17 3.66
CA LEU A 1186 22.70 -41.62 3.67
C LEU A 1186 21.48 -42.36 3.13
N LYS A 1187 20.27 -41.81 3.36
CA LYS A 1187 19.00 -42.38 2.89
C LYS A 1187 18.86 -42.34 1.36
N LEU A 1188 19.45 -41.37 0.66
CA LEU A 1188 19.46 -41.31 -0.81
C LEU A 1188 20.08 -42.57 -1.44
N LYS A 1189 21.18 -43.10 -0.87
CA LYS A 1189 21.83 -44.35 -1.32
C LYS A 1189 21.33 -45.59 -0.59
N ARG A 1190 20.66 -45.44 0.56
CA ARG A 1190 20.14 -46.53 1.39
C ARG A 1190 18.67 -46.28 1.77
N PRO A 1191 17.71 -46.47 0.84
CA PRO A 1191 16.30 -46.14 1.10
C PRO A 1191 15.67 -46.93 2.26
N ALA A 1192 16.22 -48.10 2.59
CA ALA A 1192 15.79 -48.94 3.71
C ALA A 1192 16.23 -48.43 5.10
N LEU A 1193 16.99 -47.33 5.17
CA LEU A 1193 17.34 -46.68 6.43
C LEU A 1193 16.06 -46.17 7.12
N GLY A 1194 15.89 -46.49 8.41
CA GLY A 1194 14.71 -46.14 9.19
C GLY A 1194 14.53 -44.63 9.45
N SER A 1195 13.66 -44.27 10.39
CA SER A 1195 13.56 -42.87 10.84
C SER A 1195 14.85 -42.41 11.53
N TYR A 1196 15.14 -41.11 11.46
CA TYR A 1196 16.28 -40.52 12.16
C TYR A 1196 16.20 -40.78 13.68
N LYS A 1197 17.34 -41.13 14.27
CA LYS A 1197 17.54 -41.28 15.71
C LYS A 1197 18.89 -40.65 16.08
N PRO A 1198 18.95 -39.71 17.04
CA PRO A 1198 20.20 -39.05 17.43
C PRO A 1198 21.32 -40.03 17.84
N GLU A 1199 20.96 -41.20 18.38
CA GLU A 1199 21.89 -42.22 18.87
C GLU A 1199 22.68 -42.91 17.75
N ASP A 1200 22.12 -42.96 16.54
CA ASP A 1200 22.78 -43.57 15.38
C ASP A 1200 23.91 -42.68 14.80
N TYR A 1201 23.98 -41.43 15.26
CA TYR A 1201 24.92 -40.41 14.80
C TYR A 1201 25.59 -39.75 16.02
N PRO A 1202 26.52 -40.42 16.71
CA PRO A 1202 27.08 -39.90 17.95
C PRO A 1202 27.93 -38.64 17.71
N LEU A 1203 27.77 -37.65 18.59
CA LEU A 1203 28.62 -36.45 18.61
C LEU A 1203 29.99 -36.77 19.24
N PRO A 1204 31.07 -36.07 18.86
CA PRO A 1204 32.38 -36.25 19.48
C PRO A 1204 32.32 -36.11 21.00
N GLY A 1205 32.89 -37.08 21.73
CA GLY A 1205 32.89 -37.07 23.21
C GLY A 1205 31.55 -37.40 23.88
N ASN A 1206 30.46 -37.61 23.12
CA ASN A 1206 29.11 -37.94 23.58
C ASN A 1206 28.61 -37.08 24.77
N PRO A 1207 28.52 -35.75 24.60
CA PRO A 1207 28.12 -34.84 25.68
C PRO A 1207 26.66 -35.07 26.14
N ASP A 1208 26.39 -34.89 27.44
CA ASP A 1208 25.06 -35.04 28.02
C ASP A 1208 24.18 -33.80 27.79
N ILE A 1209 23.58 -33.73 26.59
CA ILE A 1209 22.71 -32.62 26.20
C ILE A 1209 21.31 -32.76 26.84
N SER A 1210 20.86 -34.00 27.12
CA SER A 1210 19.52 -34.28 27.67
C SER A 1210 19.29 -33.60 29.01
N THR A 1211 20.31 -33.59 29.88
CA THR A 1211 20.25 -32.86 31.16
C THR A 1211 20.01 -31.36 30.96
N LEU A 1212 20.61 -30.76 29.93
CA LEU A 1212 20.44 -29.34 29.63
C LEU A 1212 19.00 -29.02 29.18
N ILE A 1213 18.45 -29.85 28.28
CA ILE A 1213 17.05 -29.73 27.80
C ILE A 1213 16.07 -29.88 28.96
N GLU A 1214 16.28 -30.84 29.86
CA GLU A 1214 15.44 -31.00 31.05
C GLU A 1214 15.48 -29.78 31.98
N LYS A 1215 16.67 -29.19 32.18
CA LYS A 1215 16.84 -27.99 33.00
C LYS A 1215 16.11 -26.80 32.36
N GLN A 1216 16.24 -26.62 31.05
CA GLN A 1216 15.53 -25.58 30.31
C GLN A 1216 14.01 -25.76 30.43
N PHE A 1217 13.49 -26.96 30.20
CA PHE A 1217 12.08 -27.29 30.37
C PHE A 1217 11.55 -26.89 31.76
N LYS A 1218 12.25 -27.32 32.82
CA LYS A 1218 11.90 -27.00 34.22
C LYS A 1218 11.95 -25.50 34.47
N TRP A 1219 12.91 -24.79 33.88
CA TRP A 1219 13.07 -23.34 34.01
C TRP A 1219 11.95 -22.56 33.32
N ILE A 1220 11.62 -22.86 32.05
CA ILE A 1220 10.55 -22.19 31.30
C ILE A 1220 9.21 -22.38 32.02
N LYS A 1221 8.89 -23.63 32.42
CA LYS A 1221 7.65 -23.95 33.12
C LYS A 1221 7.50 -23.19 34.44
N LYS A 1222 8.61 -23.00 35.16
CA LYS A 1222 8.64 -22.23 36.41
C LYS A 1222 8.48 -20.73 36.18
N ARG A 1223 9.07 -20.18 35.10
CA ARG A 1223 9.15 -18.74 34.84
C ARG A 1223 7.91 -18.19 34.13
N TYR A 1224 7.37 -18.94 33.17
CA TYR A 1224 6.34 -18.48 32.23
C TYR A 1224 5.03 -19.30 32.26
N GLY A 1225 4.97 -20.40 33.03
CA GLY A 1225 3.75 -21.20 33.16
C GLY A 1225 3.67 -22.34 32.14
N THR A 1226 2.47 -22.66 31.67
CA THR A 1226 2.21 -23.89 30.88
C THR A 1226 2.43 -23.76 29.38
N SER A 1227 2.50 -22.56 28.80
CA SER A 1227 2.93 -22.38 27.40
C SER A 1227 3.25 -20.93 27.03
N LEU A 1228 4.35 -20.70 26.29
CA LEU A 1228 4.60 -19.47 25.53
C LEU A 1228 4.15 -19.58 24.07
N ASN A 1229 3.71 -20.76 23.65
CA ASN A 1229 3.17 -21.00 22.32
C ASN A 1229 1.74 -20.41 22.28
N PRO A 1230 1.48 -19.38 21.44
CA PRO A 1230 0.18 -18.73 21.37
C PRO A 1230 -0.95 -19.70 20.96
N PHE A 1231 -0.63 -20.74 20.19
CA PHE A 1231 -1.57 -21.77 19.74
C PHE A 1231 -2.04 -22.73 20.86
N ASN A 1232 -1.39 -22.68 22.02
CA ASN A 1232 -1.74 -23.47 23.21
C ASN A 1232 -2.40 -22.64 24.33
N GLN A 1233 -2.71 -21.36 24.10
CA GLN A 1233 -3.23 -20.46 25.14
C GLN A 1233 -4.75 -20.25 25.06
N GLU A 1234 -5.53 -21.06 25.79
CA GLU A 1234 -6.80 -20.57 26.34
C GLU A 1234 -6.51 -19.64 27.53
N ARG A 1235 -6.76 -18.34 27.35
CA ARG A 1235 -6.87 -17.28 28.38
C ARG A 1235 -5.59 -16.92 29.18
N ALA A 1236 -4.92 -15.85 28.77
CA ALA A 1236 -4.23 -14.95 29.73
C ALA A 1236 -4.12 -13.51 29.17
N GLY A 1237 -5.03 -12.63 29.61
CA GLY A 1237 -4.97 -11.20 29.33
C GLY A 1237 -3.89 -10.51 30.16
N PHE A 1238 -2.81 -10.09 29.50
CA PHE A 1238 -1.92 -9.06 30.04
C PHE A 1238 -2.44 -7.69 29.57
N LYS A 1239 -2.78 -6.82 30.53
CA LYS A 1239 -3.19 -5.43 30.26
C LYS A 1239 -1.99 -4.64 29.73
N LEU A 1240 -1.98 -4.43 28.42
CA LEU A 1240 -1.16 -3.44 27.72
C LEU A 1240 -1.59 -2.02 28.11
N LEU A 1241 -0.62 -1.09 28.18
CA LEU A 1241 -0.90 0.35 28.16
C LEU A 1241 -1.55 0.73 26.82
N PRO A 1242 -2.35 1.82 26.74
CA PRO A 1242 -3.05 2.19 25.51
C PRO A 1242 -2.09 2.79 24.47
N SER A 1243 -2.38 2.38 23.22
CA SER A 1243 -1.93 2.87 21.89
C SER A 1243 -0.45 3.10 21.69
#